data_AF-A0A0C7R7P6-F1
#
_entry.id   AF-A0A0C7R7P6-F1
#
_cell.length_a   1.000
_cell.length_b   1.000
_cell.length_c   1.000
_cell.angle_alpha   90.00
_cell.angle_beta   90.00
_cell.angle_gamma   90.00
#
_symmetry.space_group_name_H-M   'P 1'
#
loop_
_entity.id
_entity.type
_entity.pdbx_description
1 polymer ?
#
loop_
_entity_poly.entity_id
_entity_poly.type
_entity_poly.pdbx_seq_one_letter_code
_entity_poly.pdbx_strand_id
1 'polypeptide(L)'
;MLNRKYNLKLDLQFRCNNSNMEFNQFDKNTSDFFMQVNRSGKDVDLSKSLVTLMVIKPNGSVDSQFLEIGENGVYANLKPSLKDVPGDYQCKAIITMKDETVIPKQVFTYTVNEDKFLAAFNSNMSANEDYSLLTDILGRLSSIETDEQQRQVNEAERILNEEARQVSENARVEAELVREHNDADREKAEATREFNEHSRKSTESSRVKAELARAESEGNRVDAETVRVEAEKLRVESYAFMTSDEERRRNEENARIEAESLRNQAEKTRVNEESQRRTTEQARVLKEYERNSKELERESNESERKVNEDERVQAETNRSDRYNNFITDAESAVSNFKAYTSTAKQEEETRKSNELTRIESEDRRVSNETKRISDENTRKANEVKRVEAETNRQSRFNAKISEVDSKVVEVNVAKDTVIANTKEAINTMKEDVANAIAAGTQDLEVKEARKDLKGKTHESLNLRISSEFEGLKESQDMAYATDKGYLVCKETKNGTVKDLKISGRSLVNPCNPIVKSKTVGTDMSFTICNFDFIAGREYTLFIKFNNNTATSVNSNDLFLCQTSLSYDNNISVSEAKGWFYRKITAKANESKWVMGARTSFNGTVECSDFMILEGDHTQNPPSYFEGIASVGNGVDKIEVSSVKADGNILTTQEVFKATQSDVVINGGDFSIISKQENTWGYITLRNIKVEKNTKYYIKCDELIAPQFSRLYITDGGTNKLFDKWGNIDTEYYEFTTNDSGIIFLGLYANDGKKPASTTVYKNLRIVKKQQEYQAYKEDKKPILFKDTDGTFKPVKELRGLTEVCDTIELHADGKYYYHQRTVKNVLNGGEVEKWFRYENVEILTKTYTIKLADTIKVRGRVLCDRFTYVPWDKFIVDSVNYISHVGTNHIYITHNESASVEVFKQWLQTNPITVITELAEEKVFEVNPLFLEAFEGETMVSVDSGVIHAPMEFKLTSSLPNLVSLNQKRIKELENQMVTMFKSVLNGDMRTLAETIYPEDFIEENRPMLLI
;
A
#
# COMPACT_ATOMS: atom_id res chain seq x y z
N MET A 1 -149.61 -43.89 41.58
CA MET A 1 -151.04 -44.23 41.65
C MET A 1 -151.38 -45.05 40.42
N LEU A 2 -152.11 -46.14 40.61
CA LEU A 2 -152.51 -47.09 39.58
C LEU A 2 -153.32 -46.45 38.45
N ASN A 3 -153.01 -46.80 37.20
CA ASN A 3 -153.77 -46.63 35.94
C ASN A 3 -155.21 -46.12 36.12
N ARG A 4 -155.38 -44.80 36.27
CA ARG A 4 -156.68 -44.17 36.12
C ARG A 4 -156.88 -43.90 34.64
N LYS A 5 -157.58 -44.79 33.94
CA LYS A 5 -158.02 -44.54 32.56
C LYS A 5 -159.09 -43.45 32.59
N TYR A 6 -158.70 -42.23 32.26
CA TYR A 6 -159.63 -41.12 32.12
C TYR A 6 -160.32 -41.21 30.74
N ASN A 7 -161.65 -41.23 30.73
CA ASN A 7 -162.45 -41.23 29.51
C ASN A 7 -163.24 -39.92 29.43
N LEU A 8 -162.99 -39.17 28.37
CA LEU A 8 -163.62 -37.90 28.07
C LEU A 8 -164.55 -38.07 26.87
N LYS A 9 -165.72 -37.43 26.90
CA LYS A 9 -166.62 -37.39 25.72
C LYS A 9 -166.78 -35.96 25.26
N LEU A 10 -166.32 -35.67 24.04
CA LEU A 10 -166.36 -34.34 23.44
C LEU A 10 -167.42 -34.32 22.34
N ASP A 11 -168.54 -33.65 22.57
CA ASP A 11 -169.48 -33.32 21.49
C ASP A 11 -169.08 -31.98 20.86
N LEU A 12 -168.77 -31.99 19.56
CA LEU A 12 -168.31 -30.83 18.79
C LEU A 12 -169.35 -29.69 18.74
N GLN A 13 -170.62 -29.96 19.05
CA GLN A 13 -171.72 -28.99 18.97
C GLN A 13 -172.32 -28.64 20.34
N PHE A 14 -172.49 -29.60 21.24
CA PHE A 14 -173.28 -29.39 22.47
C PHE A 14 -172.44 -29.25 23.75
N ARG A 15 -171.75 -30.30 24.20
CA ARG A 15 -171.04 -30.29 25.50
C ARG A 15 -169.84 -31.25 25.54
N CYS A 16 -168.83 -30.88 26.31
CA CYS A 16 -167.74 -31.78 26.71
C CYS A 16 -168.04 -32.32 28.12
N ASN A 17 -167.97 -33.64 28.31
CA ASN A 17 -168.06 -34.26 29.62
C ASN A 17 -166.64 -34.58 30.11
N ASN A 18 -166.05 -33.64 30.84
CA ASN A 18 -164.69 -33.73 31.37
C ASN A 18 -164.68 -34.38 32.77
N SER A 19 -163.96 -35.47 32.93
CA SER A 19 -163.67 -36.03 34.27
C SER A 19 -162.60 -35.16 34.95
N ASN A 20 -162.56 -35.05 36.29
CA ASN A 20 -161.41 -34.40 36.97
C ASN A 20 -160.13 -35.22 36.76
N MET A 21 -159.38 -34.86 35.71
CA MET A 21 -158.12 -35.50 35.34
C MET A 21 -156.99 -34.89 36.16
N GLU A 22 -156.24 -35.72 36.86
CA GLU A 22 -155.12 -35.31 37.71
C GLU A 22 -153.88 -36.13 37.36
N PHE A 23 -152.78 -35.45 37.08
CA PHE A 23 -151.48 -36.02 36.74
C PHE A 23 -150.40 -35.53 37.70
N ASN A 24 -149.21 -36.16 37.68
CA ASN A 24 -148.05 -35.74 38.48
C ASN A 24 -146.92 -35.28 37.54
N GLN A 25 -146.19 -34.23 37.94
CA GLN A 25 -145.21 -33.58 37.06
C GLN A 25 -144.05 -34.47 36.59
N PHE A 26 -143.76 -35.56 37.32
CA PHE A 26 -142.69 -36.50 36.97
C PHE A 26 -143.19 -37.86 36.53
N ASP A 27 -144.51 -38.03 36.36
CA ASP A 27 -145.08 -39.29 35.93
C ASP A 27 -144.71 -39.57 34.46
N LYS A 28 -143.99 -40.66 34.20
CA LYS A 28 -143.54 -41.02 32.85
C LYS A 28 -144.51 -41.93 32.11
N ASN A 29 -145.38 -42.65 32.82
CA ASN A 29 -146.06 -43.81 32.25
C ASN A 29 -147.59 -43.84 32.43
N THR A 30 -148.20 -42.94 33.22
CA THR A 30 -149.66 -43.01 33.52
C THR A 30 -150.43 -41.70 33.31
N SER A 31 -149.95 -40.81 32.45
CA SER A 31 -150.63 -39.54 32.11
C SER A 31 -151.39 -39.60 30.79
N ASP A 32 -152.19 -40.65 30.63
CA ASP A 32 -152.96 -40.94 29.43
C ASP A 32 -154.47 -40.78 29.63
N PHE A 33 -155.18 -40.37 28.58
CA PHE A 33 -156.65 -40.32 28.57
C PHE A 33 -157.21 -40.62 27.18
N PHE A 34 -158.43 -41.14 27.15
CA PHE A 34 -159.18 -41.42 25.92
C PHE A 34 -160.29 -40.40 25.75
N MET A 35 -160.52 -39.97 24.51
CA MET A 35 -161.52 -38.99 24.12
C MET A 35 -162.41 -39.55 23.02
N GLN A 36 -163.69 -39.76 23.31
CA GLN A 36 -164.70 -40.07 22.30
C GLN A 36 -165.25 -38.76 21.71
N VAL A 37 -165.27 -38.63 20.38
CA VAL A 37 -165.70 -37.41 19.69
C VAL A 37 -167.01 -37.63 18.93
N ASN A 38 -168.01 -36.82 19.26
CA ASN A 38 -169.36 -36.92 18.71
C ASN A 38 -169.76 -35.56 18.09
N ARG A 39 -170.73 -35.55 17.15
CA ARG A 39 -171.35 -34.32 16.63
C ARG A 39 -172.85 -34.46 16.71
N SER A 40 -173.48 -33.62 17.52
CA SER A 40 -174.92 -33.70 17.79
C SER A 40 -175.38 -35.07 18.32
N GLY A 41 -174.59 -35.66 19.22
CA GLY A 41 -174.87 -36.92 19.88
C GLY A 41 -174.58 -38.19 19.06
N LYS A 42 -174.14 -38.06 17.79
CA LYS A 42 -173.72 -39.20 16.96
C LYS A 42 -172.20 -39.28 16.85
N ASP A 43 -171.65 -40.49 16.83
CA ASP A 43 -170.21 -40.72 16.70
C ASP A 43 -169.70 -40.18 15.36
N VAL A 44 -168.53 -39.54 15.39
CA VAL A 44 -167.88 -38.98 14.20
C VAL A 44 -166.77 -39.92 13.77
N ASP A 45 -166.76 -40.33 12.49
CA ASP A 45 -165.63 -41.06 11.92
C ASP A 45 -164.42 -40.12 11.82
N LEU A 46 -163.38 -40.43 12.58
CA LEU A 46 -162.13 -39.67 12.62
C LEU A 46 -160.97 -40.36 11.90
N SER A 47 -161.21 -41.48 11.21
CA SER A 47 -160.15 -42.32 10.62
C SER A 47 -159.25 -41.58 9.61
N LYS A 48 -159.70 -40.45 9.05
CA LYS A 48 -158.92 -39.58 8.14
C LYS A 48 -158.71 -38.16 8.67
N SER A 49 -158.90 -37.98 9.97
CA SER A 49 -158.70 -36.70 10.67
C SER A 49 -157.30 -36.60 11.26
N LEU A 50 -156.84 -35.38 11.53
CA LEU A 50 -155.75 -35.10 12.45
C LEU A 50 -156.35 -34.41 13.67
N VAL A 51 -156.07 -34.93 14.87
CA VAL A 51 -156.55 -34.32 16.13
C VAL A 51 -155.36 -33.75 16.88
N THR A 52 -155.40 -32.46 17.18
CA THR A 52 -154.35 -31.74 17.91
C THR A 52 -154.89 -31.27 19.25
N LEU A 53 -154.26 -31.70 20.34
CA LEU A 53 -154.48 -31.13 21.66
C LEU A 53 -153.63 -29.87 21.78
N MET A 54 -154.27 -28.72 21.94
CA MET A 54 -153.62 -27.46 22.26
C MET A 54 -153.86 -27.12 23.72
N VAL A 55 -152.80 -26.76 24.44
CA VAL A 55 -152.80 -26.60 25.89
C VAL A 55 -152.16 -25.29 26.30
N ILE A 56 -152.80 -24.58 27.22
CA ILE A 56 -152.22 -23.44 27.94
C ILE A 56 -151.82 -23.91 29.33
N LYS A 57 -150.55 -23.73 29.68
CA LYS A 57 -149.95 -24.11 30.96
C LYS A 57 -150.29 -23.08 32.06
N PRO A 58 -150.15 -23.42 33.35
CA PRO A 58 -150.41 -22.50 34.46
C PRO A 58 -149.61 -21.19 34.42
N ASN A 59 -148.39 -21.23 33.87
CA ASN A 59 -147.53 -20.05 33.72
C ASN A 59 -147.87 -19.19 32.48
N GLY A 60 -148.96 -19.50 31.77
CA GLY A 60 -149.42 -18.78 30.58
C GLY A 60 -148.74 -19.19 29.26
N SER A 61 -147.71 -20.05 29.30
CA SER A 61 -147.10 -20.58 28.08
C SER A 61 -148.03 -21.58 27.37
N VAL A 62 -147.89 -21.72 26.05
CA VAL A 62 -148.75 -22.58 25.22
C VAL A 62 -147.91 -23.69 24.60
N ASP A 63 -148.45 -24.91 24.59
CA ASP A 63 -147.83 -26.06 23.93
C ASP A 63 -148.92 -26.95 23.30
N SER A 64 -148.55 -27.85 22.40
CA SER A 64 -149.50 -28.70 21.69
C SER A 64 -148.94 -30.10 21.37
N GLN A 65 -149.84 -31.04 21.12
CA GLN A 65 -149.51 -32.41 20.77
C GLN A 65 -150.57 -33.01 19.83
N PHE A 66 -150.14 -33.70 18.77
CA PHE A 66 -151.02 -34.53 17.96
C PHE A 66 -151.43 -35.78 18.76
N LEU A 67 -152.72 -36.07 18.75
CA LEU A 67 -153.31 -37.20 19.43
C LEU A 67 -153.50 -38.38 18.46
N GLU A 68 -153.41 -39.59 18.98
CA GLU A 68 -153.56 -40.81 18.19
C GLU A 68 -155.04 -41.13 18.01
N ILE A 69 -155.46 -41.56 16.83
CA ILE A 69 -156.85 -41.96 16.56
C ILE A 69 -156.90 -43.48 16.54
N GLY A 70 -157.66 -44.06 17.47
CA GLY A 70 -157.94 -45.48 17.54
C GLY A 70 -159.35 -45.83 17.04
N GLU A 71 -159.67 -47.12 16.98
CA GLU A 71 -160.93 -47.63 16.41
C GLU A 71 -162.21 -47.05 17.04
N ASN A 72 -162.15 -46.63 18.32
CA ASN A 72 -163.31 -46.14 19.08
C ASN A 72 -163.17 -44.70 19.62
N GLY A 73 -162.22 -43.90 19.09
CA GLY A 73 -162.00 -42.52 19.51
C GLY A 73 -160.54 -42.09 19.46
N VAL A 74 -160.21 -41.02 20.17
CA VAL A 74 -158.87 -40.42 20.21
C VAL A 74 -158.18 -40.79 21.51
N TYR A 75 -156.92 -41.20 21.45
CA TYR A 75 -156.07 -41.50 22.61
C TYR A 75 -154.99 -40.43 22.76
N ALA A 76 -154.79 -39.98 24.00
CA ALA A 76 -153.80 -38.99 24.36
C ALA A 76 -152.84 -39.56 25.40
N ASN A 77 -151.55 -39.60 25.09
CA ASN A 77 -150.47 -39.84 26.05
C ASN A 77 -149.62 -38.58 26.17
N LEU A 78 -149.75 -37.84 27.27
CA LEU A 78 -149.17 -36.51 27.38
C LEU A 78 -147.63 -36.53 27.43
N LYS A 79 -147.00 -35.81 26.50
CA LYS A 79 -145.53 -35.59 26.49
C LYS A 79 -145.06 -34.84 27.75
N PRO A 80 -143.79 -34.96 28.17
CA PRO A 80 -143.28 -34.35 29.39
C PRO A 80 -143.52 -32.84 29.50
N SER A 81 -143.40 -32.10 28.39
CA SER A 81 -143.63 -30.65 28.37
C SER A 81 -145.10 -30.24 28.57
N LEU A 82 -146.04 -31.18 28.53
CA LEU A 82 -147.45 -30.91 28.84
C LEU A 82 -147.79 -31.19 30.31
N LYS A 83 -146.77 -31.47 31.15
CA LYS A 83 -146.93 -31.71 32.58
C LYS A 83 -145.74 -31.25 33.42
N ASP A 84 -144.95 -30.32 32.91
CA ASP A 84 -143.70 -29.84 33.51
C ASP A 84 -143.87 -28.74 34.57
N VAL A 85 -145.06 -28.15 34.67
CA VAL A 85 -145.36 -27.05 35.58
C VAL A 85 -146.56 -27.43 36.45
N PRO A 86 -146.44 -27.49 37.79
CA PRO A 86 -147.59 -27.74 38.66
C PRO A 86 -148.71 -26.71 38.47
N GLY A 87 -149.96 -27.17 38.41
CA GLY A 87 -151.17 -26.35 38.31
C GLY A 87 -152.18 -26.84 37.27
N ASP A 88 -153.22 -26.03 37.01
CA ASP A 88 -154.31 -26.36 36.09
C ASP A 88 -153.99 -25.99 34.64
N TYR A 89 -154.09 -26.97 33.75
CA TYR A 89 -153.88 -26.81 32.31
C TYR A 89 -155.23 -26.70 31.59
N GLN A 90 -155.36 -25.70 30.70
CA GLN A 90 -156.56 -25.51 29.87
C GLN A 90 -156.35 -26.04 28.46
N CYS A 91 -157.28 -26.87 27.98
CA CYS A 91 -157.09 -27.69 26.79
C CYS A 91 -158.22 -27.55 25.77
N LYS A 92 -157.88 -27.61 24.49
CA LYS A 92 -158.82 -27.81 23.37
C LYS A 92 -158.30 -28.87 22.41
N ALA A 93 -159.18 -29.75 21.95
CA ALA A 93 -158.88 -30.70 20.88
C ALA A 93 -159.38 -30.14 19.55
N ILE A 94 -158.46 -29.73 18.68
CA ILE A 94 -158.73 -29.21 17.34
C ILE A 94 -158.71 -30.38 16.36
N ILE A 95 -159.70 -30.47 15.49
CA ILE A 95 -159.84 -31.57 14.53
C ILE A 95 -159.76 -31.03 13.11
N THR A 96 -158.82 -31.54 12.31
CA THR A 96 -158.64 -31.16 10.91
C THR A 96 -158.92 -32.35 10.00
N MET A 97 -159.80 -32.19 9.01
CA MET A 97 -160.12 -33.20 8.01
C MET A 97 -160.02 -32.60 6.61
N LYS A 98 -159.19 -33.18 5.74
CA LYS A 98 -159.07 -32.85 4.30
C LYS A 98 -159.29 -31.35 4.01
N ASP A 99 -158.46 -30.52 4.62
CA ASP A 99 -158.36 -29.06 4.49
C ASP A 99 -159.43 -28.20 5.21
N GLU A 100 -160.34 -28.80 5.99
CA GLU A 100 -161.23 -28.08 6.93
C GLU A 100 -160.82 -28.33 8.38
N THR A 101 -160.68 -27.26 9.18
CA THR A 101 -160.38 -27.34 10.61
C THR A 101 -161.58 -26.95 11.46
N VAL A 102 -162.05 -27.89 12.28
CA VAL A 102 -163.08 -27.69 13.29
C VAL A 102 -162.41 -27.43 14.64
N ILE A 103 -162.59 -26.22 15.17
CA ILE A 103 -162.17 -25.86 16.52
C ILE A 103 -163.39 -25.87 17.43
N PRO A 104 -163.53 -26.86 18.34
CA PRO A 104 -164.62 -26.88 19.30
C PRO A 104 -164.55 -25.65 20.21
N LYS A 105 -165.70 -25.05 20.52
CA LYS A 105 -165.74 -23.92 21.47
C LYS A 105 -165.43 -24.38 22.89
N GLN A 106 -165.69 -25.63 23.20
CA GLN A 106 -165.58 -26.22 24.54
C GLN A 106 -164.11 -26.41 24.94
N VAL A 107 -163.77 -25.97 26.15
CA VAL A 107 -162.48 -26.19 26.81
C VAL A 107 -162.65 -27.27 27.87
N PHE A 108 -161.63 -28.11 28.05
CA PHE A 108 -161.55 -29.02 29.18
C PHE A 108 -160.18 -28.85 29.87
N THR A 109 -160.05 -29.35 31.10
CA THR A 109 -158.87 -29.12 31.94
C THR A 109 -158.34 -30.41 32.55
N TYR A 110 -157.05 -30.43 32.85
CA TYR A 110 -156.43 -31.38 33.77
C TYR A 110 -155.47 -30.64 34.72
N THR A 111 -155.25 -31.19 35.91
CA THR A 111 -154.38 -30.60 36.93
C THR A 111 -153.10 -31.44 37.07
N VAL A 112 -151.95 -30.77 37.15
CA VAL A 112 -150.66 -31.42 37.43
C VAL A 112 -150.22 -31.05 38.83
N ASN A 113 -150.03 -32.06 39.69
CA ASN A 113 -149.64 -31.86 41.08
C ASN A 113 -148.10 -31.84 41.25
N GLU A 114 -147.62 -30.95 42.12
CA GLU A 114 -146.20 -30.89 42.55
C GLU A 114 -145.83 -32.09 43.45
N ASP A 115 -144.57 -32.50 43.39
CA ASP A 115 -144.05 -33.60 44.21
C ASP A 115 -143.88 -33.19 45.68
N LYS A 116 -144.47 -33.99 46.59
CA LYS A 116 -144.51 -33.67 48.03
C LYS A 116 -143.14 -33.69 48.73
N PHE A 117 -142.12 -34.32 48.15
CA PHE A 117 -140.76 -34.30 48.73
C PHE A 117 -140.01 -33.02 48.35
N LEU A 118 -140.20 -32.50 47.13
CA LEU A 118 -139.49 -31.30 46.65
C LEU A 118 -139.99 -30.01 47.30
N ALA A 119 -141.29 -29.92 47.60
CA ALA A 119 -141.86 -28.79 48.34
C ALA A 119 -141.35 -28.69 49.80
N ALA A 120 -141.04 -29.82 50.44
CA ALA A 120 -140.48 -29.87 51.80
C ALA A 120 -138.95 -29.60 51.85
N PHE A 121 -138.24 -29.82 50.73
CA PHE A 121 -136.79 -29.60 50.65
C PHE A 121 -136.45 -28.11 50.45
N ASN A 122 -137.19 -27.39 49.59
CA ASN A 122 -136.94 -25.98 49.29
C ASN A 122 -137.26 -25.01 50.44
N SER A 123 -138.21 -25.33 51.33
CA SER A 123 -138.50 -24.47 52.50
C SER A 123 -137.43 -24.54 53.59
N ASN A 124 -136.61 -25.60 53.64
CA ASN A 124 -135.58 -25.75 54.68
C ASN A 124 -134.20 -25.19 54.27
N MET A 125 -133.90 -25.02 52.97
CA MET A 125 -132.60 -24.48 52.53
C MET A 125 -132.50 -22.94 52.55
N SER A 126 -133.60 -22.21 52.44
CA SER A 126 -133.60 -20.74 52.42
C SER A 126 -133.43 -20.09 53.80
N ALA A 127 -133.40 -20.87 54.88
CA ALA A 127 -133.22 -20.40 56.25
C ALA A 127 -131.82 -20.69 56.85
N ASN A 128 -130.89 -21.28 56.09
CA ASN A 128 -129.57 -21.69 56.59
C ASN A 128 -128.44 -20.74 56.11
N GLU A 129 -127.77 -20.07 57.06
CA GLU A 129 -126.67 -19.12 56.82
C GLU A 129 -125.45 -19.73 56.09
N ASP A 130 -125.23 -21.05 56.20
CA ASP A 130 -124.13 -21.75 55.52
C ASP A 130 -124.25 -21.72 53.99
N TYR A 131 -125.46 -21.58 53.46
CA TYR A 131 -125.69 -21.49 52.01
C TYR A 131 -125.20 -20.16 51.43
N SER A 132 -125.22 -19.08 52.23
CA SER A 132 -124.67 -17.78 51.82
C SER A 132 -123.14 -17.77 51.82
N LEU A 133 -122.51 -18.53 52.73
CA LEU A 133 -121.05 -18.61 52.80
C LEU A 133 -120.48 -19.36 51.59
N LEU A 134 -121.18 -20.41 51.14
CA LEU A 134 -120.78 -21.21 49.99
C LEU A 134 -120.83 -20.42 48.68
N THR A 135 -121.85 -19.59 48.48
CA THR A 135 -121.96 -18.72 47.30
C THR A 135 -120.90 -17.62 47.29
N ASP A 136 -120.53 -17.06 48.45
CA ASP A 136 -119.43 -16.10 48.57
C ASP A 136 -118.07 -16.75 48.27
N ILE A 137 -117.81 -17.95 48.79
CA ILE A 137 -116.58 -18.71 48.49
C ILE A 137 -116.47 -19.02 47.00
N LEU A 138 -117.57 -19.44 46.35
CA LEU A 138 -117.59 -19.69 44.91
C LEU A 138 -117.33 -18.42 44.08
N GLY A 139 -117.86 -17.27 44.52
CA GLY A 139 -117.56 -15.97 43.93
C GLY A 139 -116.08 -15.60 44.04
N ARG A 140 -115.49 -15.78 45.23
CA ARG A 140 -114.05 -15.49 45.48
C ARG A 140 -113.12 -16.40 44.69
N LEU A 141 -113.46 -17.68 44.53
CA LEU A 141 -112.67 -18.62 43.72
C LEU A 141 -112.68 -18.24 42.23
N SER A 142 -113.82 -17.79 41.71
CA SER A 142 -113.91 -17.28 40.34
C SER A 142 -113.05 -16.02 40.13
N SER A 143 -113.03 -15.09 41.08
CA SER A 143 -112.14 -13.92 41.03
C SER A 143 -110.66 -14.33 41.07
N ILE A 144 -110.28 -15.29 41.92
CA ILE A 144 -108.90 -15.81 41.99
C ILE A 144 -108.47 -16.43 40.66
N GLU A 145 -109.34 -17.20 40.02
CA GLU A 145 -109.05 -17.80 38.71
C GLU A 145 -108.80 -16.72 37.64
N THR A 146 -109.59 -15.65 37.68
CA THR A 146 -109.45 -14.52 36.74
C THR A 146 -108.16 -13.73 36.99
N ASP A 147 -107.79 -13.50 38.26
CA ASP A 147 -106.55 -12.83 38.65
C ASP A 147 -105.30 -13.65 38.29
N GLU A 148 -105.38 -14.98 38.40
CA GLU A 148 -104.28 -15.88 38.03
C GLU A 148 -104.08 -15.92 36.52
N GLN A 149 -105.16 -15.93 35.73
CA GLN A 149 -105.07 -15.77 34.28
C GLN A 149 -104.43 -14.43 33.89
N GLN A 150 -104.80 -13.34 34.57
CA GLN A 150 -104.18 -12.03 34.33
C GLN A 150 -102.70 -11.99 34.73
N ARG A 151 -102.32 -12.64 35.83
CA ARG A 151 -100.90 -12.79 36.23
C ARG A 151 -100.11 -13.54 35.15
N GLN A 152 -100.65 -14.63 34.60
CA GLN A 152 -99.99 -15.40 33.54
C GLN A 152 -99.77 -14.57 32.27
N VAL A 153 -100.74 -13.72 31.89
CA VAL A 153 -100.56 -12.78 30.77
C VAL A 153 -99.45 -11.77 31.06
N ASN A 154 -99.42 -11.18 32.27
CA ASN A 154 -98.37 -10.23 32.66
C ASN A 154 -96.98 -10.89 32.71
N GLU A 155 -96.92 -12.15 33.15
CA GLU A 155 -95.68 -12.94 33.19
C GLU A 155 -95.15 -13.22 31.78
N ALA A 156 -96.04 -13.59 30.84
CA ALA A 156 -95.69 -13.77 29.43
C ALA A 156 -95.19 -12.45 28.81
N GLU A 157 -95.81 -11.32 29.12
CA GLU A 157 -95.35 -10.01 28.66
C GLU A 157 -93.98 -9.62 29.25
N ARG A 158 -93.73 -9.92 30.53
CA ARG A 158 -92.39 -9.73 31.15
C ARG A 158 -91.33 -10.59 30.46
N ILE A 159 -91.64 -11.84 30.13
CA ILE A 159 -90.73 -12.75 29.43
C ILE A 159 -90.38 -12.19 28.05
N LEU A 160 -91.37 -11.76 27.25
CA LEU A 160 -91.14 -11.15 25.95
C LEU A 160 -90.29 -9.88 26.04
N ASN A 161 -90.52 -9.04 27.05
CA ASN A 161 -89.73 -7.84 27.29
C ASN A 161 -88.28 -8.17 27.67
N GLU A 162 -88.05 -9.20 28.48
CA GLU A 162 -86.70 -9.64 28.84
C GLU A 162 -85.97 -10.28 27.64
N GLU A 163 -86.67 -11.03 26.79
CA GLU A 163 -86.11 -11.53 25.52
C GLU A 163 -85.73 -10.38 24.58
N ALA A 164 -86.58 -9.36 24.45
CA ALA A 164 -86.28 -8.16 23.66
C ALA A 164 -85.08 -7.37 24.21
N ARG A 165 -84.96 -7.28 25.53
CA ARG A 165 -83.79 -6.70 26.21
C ARG A 165 -82.53 -7.52 25.95
N GLN A 166 -82.61 -8.85 25.99
CA GLN A 166 -81.48 -9.75 25.71
C GLN A 166 -80.99 -9.58 24.27
N VAL A 167 -81.89 -9.46 23.29
CA VAL A 167 -81.54 -9.17 21.88
C VAL A 167 -80.86 -7.81 21.76
N SER A 168 -81.38 -6.80 22.45
CA SER A 168 -80.78 -5.45 22.45
C SER A 168 -79.40 -5.43 23.10
N GLU A 169 -79.19 -6.19 24.18
CA GLU A 169 -77.91 -6.30 24.85
C GLU A 169 -76.90 -7.07 23.98
N ASN A 170 -77.31 -8.14 23.31
CA ASN A 170 -76.47 -8.85 22.35
C ASN A 170 -76.04 -7.92 21.19
N ALA A 171 -76.96 -7.12 20.66
CA ALA A 171 -76.63 -6.13 19.63
C ALA A 171 -75.65 -5.05 20.14
N ARG A 172 -75.78 -4.63 21.41
CA ARG A 172 -74.82 -3.71 22.05
C ARG A 172 -73.43 -4.33 22.20
N VAL A 173 -73.37 -5.60 22.60
CA VAL A 173 -72.11 -6.36 22.73
C VAL A 173 -71.44 -6.54 21.38
N GLU A 174 -72.19 -6.88 20.33
CA GLU A 174 -71.66 -6.94 18.95
C GLU A 174 -71.11 -5.59 18.49
N ALA A 175 -71.83 -4.50 18.75
CA ALA A 175 -71.35 -3.15 18.44
C ALA A 175 -70.08 -2.78 19.23
N GLU A 176 -69.94 -3.26 20.47
CA GLU A 176 -68.75 -3.07 21.28
C GLU A 176 -67.55 -3.86 20.74
N LEU A 177 -67.76 -5.11 20.35
CA LEU A 177 -66.73 -5.93 19.70
C LEU A 177 -66.24 -5.30 18.39
N VAL A 178 -67.15 -4.69 17.61
CA VAL A 178 -66.77 -3.93 16.41
C VAL A 178 -65.95 -2.69 16.76
N ARG A 179 -66.28 -1.98 17.85
CA ARG A 179 -65.47 -0.85 18.32
C ARG A 179 -64.07 -1.30 18.75
N GLU A 180 -63.96 -2.36 19.54
CA GLU A 180 -62.65 -2.92 19.94
C GLU A 180 -61.81 -3.31 18.72
N HIS A 181 -62.40 -3.96 17.72
CA HIS A 181 -61.70 -4.28 16.48
C HIS A 181 -61.22 -3.04 15.72
N ASN A 182 -62.06 -2.01 15.60
CA ASN A 182 -61.70 -0.75 14.94
C ASN A 182 -60.59 0.00 15.70
N ASP A 183 -60.62 -0.01 17.03
CA ASP A 183 -59.59 0.61 17.86
C ASP A 183 -58.26 -0.15 17.75
N ALA A 184 -58.29 -1.49 17.74
CA ALA A 184 -57.11 -2.31 17.48
C ALA A 184 -56.51 -2.09 16.08
N ASP A 185 -57.36 -1.90 15.05
CA ASP A 185 -56.90 -1.58 13.70
C ASP A 185 -56.35 -0.15 13.61
N ARG A 186 -56.92 0.81 14.34
CA ARG A 186 -56.37 2.17 14.47
C ARG A 186 -55.01 2.16 15.17
N GLU A 187 -54.84 1.37 16.22
CA GLU A 187 -53.57 1.23 16.93
C GLU A 187 -52.47 0.66 16.01
N LYS A 188 -52.79 -0.38 15.22
CA LYS A 188 -51.86 -0.91 14.19
C LYS A 188 -51.51 0.14 13.12
N ALA A 189 -52.49 0.91 12.68
CA ALA A 189 -52.26 1.99 11.70
C ALA A 189 -51.35 3.08 12.28
N GLU A 190 -51.51 3.42 13.56
CA GLU A 190 -50.67 4.41 14.24
C GLU A 190 -49.24 3.90 14.44
N ALA A 191 -49.08 2.65 14.88
CA ALA A 191 -47.76 2.01 14.97
C ALA A 191 -47.03 1.97 13.60
N THR A 192 -47.78 1.72 12.52
CA THR A 192 -47.24 1.77 11.15
C THR A 192 -46.82 3.19 10.76
N ARG A 193 -47.62 4.20 11.13
CA ARG A 193 -47.32 5.62 10.90
C ARG A 193 -46.05 6.04 11.65
N GLU A 194 -45.92 5.67 12.92
CA GLU A 194 -44.74 5.94 13.74
C GLU A 194 -43.48 5.27 13.18
N PHE A 195 -43.57 4.01 12.75
CA PHE A 195 -42.46 3.31 12.11
C PHE A 195 -42.00 4.02 10.83
N ASN A 196 -42.95 4.41 9.96
CA ASN A 196 -42.65 5.16 8.74
C ASN A 196 -42.01 6.52 9.04
N GLU A 197 -42.48 7.22 10.07
CA GLU A 197 -41.93 8.50 10.51
C GLU A 197 -40.50 8.34 11.04
N HIS A 198 -40.23 7.28 11.80
CA HIS A 198 -38.88 6.95 12.24
C HIS A 198 -37.97 6.63 11.04
N SER A 199 -38.46 5.86 10.08
CA SER A 199 -37.72 5.54 8.85
C SER A 199 -37.39 6.80 8.02
N ARG A 200 -38.36 7.72 7.91
CA ARG A 200 -38.17 9.03 7.28
C ARG A 200 -37.10 9.86 8.00
N LYS A 201 -37.17 9.96 9.33
CA LYS A 201 -36.17 10.68 10.14
C LYS A 201 -34.76 10.10 10.00
N SER A 202 -34.63 8.77 9.98
CA SER A 202 -33.35 8.08 9.76
C SER A 202 -32.78 8.37 8.37
N THR A 203 -33.65 8.36 7.35
CA THR A 203 -33.28 8.70 5.97
C THR A 203 -32.83 10.16 5.87
N GLU A 204 -33.56 11.08 6.49
CA GLU A 204 -33.20 12.50 6.48
C GLU A 204 -31.90 12.76 7.25
N SER A 205 -31.66 12.07 8.37
CA SER A 205 -30.38 12.13 9.07
C SER A 205 -29.22 11.64 8.21
N SER A 206 -29.44 10.59 7.41
CA SER A 206 -28.44 10.07 6.46
C SER A 206 -28.19 11.06 5.32
N ARG A 207 -29.23 11.70 4.79
CA ARG A 207 -29.13 12.76 3.77
C ARG A 207 -28.33 13.96 4.29
N VAL A 208 -28.59 14.42 5.51
CA VAL A 208 -27.86 15.53 6.15
C VAL A 208 -26.39 15.19 6.34
N LYS A 209 -26.07 13.97 6.78
CA LYS A 209 -24.66 13.51 6.89
C LYS A 209 -23.96 13.49 5.53
N ALA A 210 -24.64 13.03 4.47
CA ALA A 210 -24.11 13.03 3.12
C ALA A 210 -23.86 14.46 2.61
N GLU A 211 -24.77 15.39 2.88
CA GLU A 211 -24.62 16.79 2.49
C GLU A 211 -23.50 17.50 3.24
N LEU A 212 -23.32 17.20 4.54
CA LEU A 212 -22.17 17.69 5.33
C LEU A 212 -20.85 17.16 4.78
N ALA A 213 -20.77 15.86 4.45
CA ALA A 213 -19.58 15.27 3.86
C ALA A 213 -19.26 15.87 2.47
N ARG A 214 -20.30 16.21 1.68
CA ARG A 214 -20.14 16.92 0.41
C ARG A 214 -19.61 18.34 0.61
N ALA A 215 -20.15 19.08 1.58
CA ALA A 215 -19.68 20.43 1.91
C ALA A 215 -18.22 20.43 2.39
N GLU A 216 -17.83 19.46 3.22
CA GLU A 216 -16.44 19.27 3.67
C GLU A 216 -15.52 18.92 2.49
N SER A 217 -15.94 18.01 1.61
CA SER A 217 -15.19 17.67 0.40
C SER A 217 -15.00 18.86 -0.54
N GLU A 218 -16.02 19.70 -0.68
CA GLU A 218 -15.94 20.92 -1.49
C GLU A 218 -15.02 21.96 -0.85
N GLY A 219 -15.03 22.09 0.49
CA GLY A 219 -14.06 22.91 1.23
C GLY A 219 -12.62 22.44 0.96
N ASN A 220 -12.36 21.15 1.11
CA ASN A 220 -11.05 20.55 0.82
C ASN A 220 -10.60 20.77 -0.64
N ARG A 221 -11.55 20.74 -1.59
CA ARG A 221 -11.28 21.01 -3.01
C ARG A 221 -10.89 22.48 -3.23
N VAL A 222 -11.54 23.42 -2.56
CA VAL A 222 -11.22 24.85 -2.62
C VAL A 222 -9.87 25.15 -1.99
N ASP A 223 -9.56 24.52 -0.86
CA ASP A 223 -8.25 24.67 -0.20
C ASP A 223 -7.12 24.11 -1.08
N ALA A 224 -7.32 22.92 -1.67
CA ALA A 224 -6.37 22.34 -2.62
C ALA A 224 -6.17 23.21 -3.86
N GLU A 225 -7.24 23.81 -4.39
CA GLU A 225 -7.16 24.73 -5.53
C GLU A 225 -6.42 26.02 -5.17
N THR A 226 -6.61 26.53 -3.95
CA THR A 226 -5.88 27.70 -3.45
C THR A 226 -4.38 27.42 -3.34
N VAL A 227 -4.01 26.24 -2.81
CA VAL A 227 -2.61 25.79 -2.76
C VAL A 227 -2.03 25.63 -4.16
N ARG A 228 -2.81 25.07 -5.11
CA ARG A 228 -2.38 24.91 -6.51
C ARG A 228 -2.11 26.27 -7.19
N VAL A 229 -2.96 27.26 -6.95
CA VAL A 229 -2.79 28.62 -7.49
C VAL A 229 -1.54 29.30 -6.92
N GLU A 230 -1.29 29.18 -5.61
CA GLU A 230 -0.10 29.77 -5.00
C GLU A 230 1.19 29.08 -5.48
N ALA A 231 1.17 27.75 -5.61
CA ALA A 231 2.28 26.98 -6.18
C ALA A 231 2.56 27.37 -7.64
N GLU A 232 1.53 27.59 -8.45
CA GLU A 232 1.68 28.03 -9.84
C GLU A 232 2.26 29.45 -9.93
N LYS A 233 1.87 30.35 -9.02
CA LYS A 233 2.44 31.69 -8.92
C LYS A 233 3.93 31.64 -8.57
N LEU A 234 4.32 30.84 -7.57
CA LEU A 234 5.72 30.62 -7.22
C LEU A 234 6.52 30.02 -8.38
N ARG A 235 5.92 29.07 -9.12
CA ARG A 235 6.54 28.48 -10.32
C ARG A 235 6.81 29.57 -11.37
N VAL A 236 5.84 30.44 -11.65
CA VAL A 236 5.99 31.56 -12.60
C VAL A 236 7.09 32.53 -12.16
N GLU A 237 7.16 32.87 -10.87
CA GLU A 237 8.23 33.72 -10.31
C GLU A 237 9.62 33.06 -10.46
N SER A 238 9.72 31.75 -10.20
CA SER A 238 10.94 30.98 -10.42
C SER A 238 11.39 30.99 -11.89
N TYR A 239 10.46 30.80 -12.84
CA TYR A 239 10.78 30.89 -14.27
C TYR A 239 11.27 32.27 -14.68
N ALA A 240 10.72 33.34 -14.10
CA ALA A 240 11.19 34.70 -14.35
C ALA A 240 12.63 34.91 -13.84
N PHE A 241 12.96 34.38 -12.66
CA PHE A 241 14.32 34.43 -12.11
C PHE A 241 15.32 33.64 -12.96
N MET A 242 14.98 32.40 -13.35
CA MET A 242 15.82 31.58 -14.23
C MET A 242 16.08 32.26 -15.58
N THR A 243 15.06 32.89 -16.16
CA THR A 243 15.20 33.61 -17.44
C THR A 243 16.17 34.78 -17.31
N SER A 244 16.10 35.52 -16.20
CA SER A 244 17.01 36.64 -15.92
C SER A 244 18.45 36.16 -15.67
N ASP A 245 18.65 35.07 -14.93
CA ASP A 245 19.97 34.52 -14.68
C ASP A 245 20.60 33.93 -15.96
N GLU A 246 19.81 33.28 -16.80
CA GLU A 246 20.27 32.79 -18.12
C GLU A 246 20.69 33.94 -19.04
N GLU A 247 19.98 35.07 -19.00
CA GLU A 247 20.37 36.27 -19.73
C GLU A 247 21.67 36.88 -19.19
N ARG A 248 21.84 36.91 -17.87
CA ARG A 248 23.10 37.33 -17.23
C ARG A 248 24.27 36.42 -17.62
N ARG A 249 24.09 35.10 -17.56
CA ARG A 249 25.12 34.12 -17.94
C ARG A 249 25.52 34.25 -19.40
N ARG A 250 24.56 34.46 -20.31
CA ARG A 250 24.84 34.73 -21.74
C ARG A 250 25.66 36.00 -21.93
N ASN A 251 25.34 37.06 -21.20
CA ASN A 251 26.10 38.32 -21.28
C ASN A 251 27.53 38.16 -20.73
N GLU A 252 27.72 37.46 -19.62
CA GLU A 252 29.04 37.16 -19.04
C GLU A 252 29.88 36.28 -19.98
N GLU A 253 29.28 35.27 -20.61
CA GLU A 253 29.97 34.39 -21.57
C GLU A 253 30.36 35.14 -22.84
N ASN A 254 29.49 36.00 -23.37
CA ASN A 254 29.83 36.86 -24.50
C ASN A 254 31.01 37.80 -24.18
N ALA A 255 31.03 38.40 -22.99
CA ALA A 255 32.14 39.22 -22.53
C ALA A 255 33.45 38.42 -22.41
N ARG A 256 33.38 37.18 -21.92
CA ARG A 256 34.54 36.27 -21.87
C ARG A 256 35.05 35.92 -23.27
N ILE A 257 34.16 35.64 -24.23
CA ILE A 257 34.52 35.35 -25.62
C ILE A 257 35.24 36.56 -26.25
N GLU A 258 34.75 37.78 -26.04
CA GLU A 258 35.41 38.99 -26.51
C GLU A 258 36.80 39.19 -25.89
N ALA A 259 36.93 38.97 -24.57
CA ALA A 259 38.21 39.07 -23.88
C ALA A 259 39.24 38.04 -24.41
N GLU A 260 38.82 36.79 -24.67
CA GLU A 260 39.70 35.76 -25.21
C GLU A 260 40.10 36.05 -26.67
N SER A 261 39.19 36.63 -27.46
CA SER A 261 39.51 37.13 -28.81
C SER A 261 40.60 38.21 -28.79
N LEU A 262 40.47 39.19 -27.88
CA LEU A 262 41.48 40.24 -27.68
C LEU A 262 42.82 39.67 -27.21
N ARG A 263 42.81 38.71 -26.27
CA ARG A 263 44.02 38.02 -25.82
C ARG A 263 44.71 37.26 -26.95
N ASN A 264 43.96 36.57 -27.79
CA ASN A 264 44.50 35.87 -28.96
C ASN A 264 45.14 36.83 -29.97
N GLN A 265 44.54 38.01 -30.18
CA GLN A 265 45.15 39.06 -31.02
C GLN A 265 46.45 39.58 -30.41
N ALA A 266 46.48 39.85 -29.11
CA ALA A 266 47.69 40.30 -28.41
C ALA A 266 48.82 39.26 -28.49
N GLU A 267 48.50 37.98 -28.31
CA GLU A 267 49.47 36.89 -28.40
C GLU A 267 50.02 36.75 -29.81
N LYS A 268 49.18 36.89 -30.85
CA LYS A 268 49.62 36.89 -32.24
C LYS A 268 50.58 38.03 -32.53
N THR A 269 50.33 39.22 -31.99
CA THR A 269 51.25 40.37 -32.10
C THR A 269 52.58 40.08 -31.41
N ARG A 270 52.56 39.58 -30.17
CA ARG A 270 53.76 39.21 -29.42
C ARG A 270 54.61 38.16 -30.15
N VAL A 271 53.99 37.15 -30.74
CA VAL A 271 54.68 36.11 -31.53
C VAL A 271 55.35 36.70 -32.77
N ASN A 272 54.70 37.63 -33.46
CA ASN A 272 55.29 38.32 -34.62
C ASN A 272 56.50 39.16 -34.23
N GLU A 273 56.41 39.93 -33.13
CA GLU A 273 57.53 40.71 -32.59
C GLU A 273 58.70 39.82 -32.16
N GLU A 274 58.41 38.69 -31.51
CA GLU A 274 59.40 37.69 -31.11
C GLU A 274 60.13 37.09 -32.33
N SER A 275 59.40 36.82 -33.42
CA SER A 275 59.97 36.35 -34.69
C SER A 275 60.91 37.39 -35.32
N GLN A 276 60.53 38.67 -35.30
CA GLN A 276 61.39 39.76 -35.77
C GLN A 276 62.65 39.91 -34.91
N ARG A 277 62.52 39.79 -33.58
CA ARG A 277 63.66 39.82 -32.66
C ARG A 277 64.63 38.67 -32.95
N ARG A 278 64.13 37.45 -33.14
CA ARG A 278 64.95 36.28 -33.49
C ARG A 278 65.70 36.48 -34.81
N THR A 279 65.03 37.02 -35.82
CA THR A 279 65.64 37.33 -37.12
C THR A 279 66.77 38.35 -36.97
N THR A 280 66.54 39.40 -36.17
CA THR A 280 67.55 40.42 -35.87
C THR A 280 68.74 39.84 -35.11
N GLU A 281 68.48 38.98 -34.12
CA GLU A 281 69.53 38.34 -33.33
C GLU A 281 70.37 37.36 -34.16
N GLN A 282 69.75 36.59 -35.06
CA GLN A 282 70.48 35.77 -36.02
C GLN A 282 71.40 36.60 -36.92
N ALA A 283 70.92 37.75 -37.42
CA ALA A 283 71.74 38.66 -38.20
C ALA A 283 72.92 39.24 -37.38
N ARG A 284 72.70 39.53 -36.09
CA ARG A 284 73.76 39.98 -35.17
C ARG A 284 74.80 38.89 -34.95
N VAL A 285 74.36 37.65 -34.73
CA VAL A 285 75.24 36.47 -34.57
C VAL A 285 76.08 36.24 -35.83
N LEU A 286 75.50 36.33 -37.01
CA LEU A 286 76.24 36.20 -38.28
C LEU A 286 77.32 37.28 -38.43
N LYS A 287 77.00 38.55 -38.11
CA LYS A 287 78.00 39.63 -38.11
C LYS A 287 79.12 39.38 -37.09
N GLU A 288 78.80 38.80 -35.94
CA GLU A 288 79.80 38.46 -34.93
C GLU A 288 80.71 37.31 -35.39
N TYR A 289 80.16 36.32 -36.09
CA TYR A 289 80.96 35.28 -36.76
C TYR A 289 81.89 35.87 -37.82
N GLU A 290 81.41 36.80 -38.65
CA GLU A 290 82.25 37.50 -39.63
C GLU A 290 83.36 38.31 -38.97
N ARG A 291 83.06 39.01 -37.86
CA ARG A 291 84.05 39.74 -37.06
C ARG A 291 85.12 38.80 -36.50
N ASN A 292 84.71 37.68 -35.90
CA ASN A 292 85.63 36.67 -35.37
C ASN A 292 86.51 36.05 -36.45
N SER A 293 85.96 35.78 -37.63
CA SER A 293 86.75 35.28 -38.77
C SER A 293 87.85 36.26 -39.18
N LYS A 294 87.52 37.55 -39.29
CA LYS A 294 88.50 38.63 -39.54
C LYS A 294 89.53 38.77 -38.42
N GLU A 295 89.12 38.53 -37.16
CA GLU A 295 90.03 38.57 -36.02
C GLU A 295 91.06 37.43 -36.07
N LEU A 296 90.62 36.22 -36.41
CA LEU A 296 91.50 35.06 -36.62
C LEU A 296 92.46 35.29 -37.79
N GLU A 297 91.99 35.90 -38.88
CA GLU A 297 92.84 36.30 -40.00
C GLU A 297 93.91 37.32 -39.56
N ARG A 298 93.52 38.32 -38.75
CA ARG A 298 94.46 39.29 -38.17
C ARG A 298 95.48 38.61 -37.25
N GLU A 299 95.07 37.67 -36.41
CA GLU A 299 95.96 36.89 -35.54
C GLU A 299 96.96 36.03 -36.32
N SER A 300 96.52 35.42 -37.42
CA SER A 300 97.39 34.68 -38.34
C SER A 300 98.42 35.61 -38.98
N ASN A 301 97.99 36.76 -39.50
CA ASN A 301 98.88 37.77 -40.09
C ASN A 301 99.87 38.34 -39.05
N GLU A 302 99.44 38.52 -37.80
CA GLU A 302 100.30 38.99 -36.71
C GLU A 302 101.34 37.93 -36.31
N SER A 303 100.96 36.65 -36.36
CA SER A 303 101.89 35.53 -36.13
C SER A 303 102.94 35.46 -37.25
N GLU A 304 102.53 35.62 -38.51
CA GLU A 304 103.45 35.70 -39.65
C GLU A 304 104.37 36.94 -39.55
N ARG A 305 103.83 38.10 -39.15
CA ARG A 305 104.64 39.31 -38.87
C ARG A 305 105.69 39.05 -37.79
N LYS A 306 105.35 38.34 -36.71
CA LYS A 306 106.30 37.97 -35.65
C LYS A 306 107.40 37.04 -36.17
N VAL A 307 107.06 36.05 -36.99
CA VAL A 307 108.07 35.17 -37.63
C VAL A 307 109.01 35.99 -38.50
N ASN A 308 108.48 36.88 -39.34
CA ASN A 308 109.29 37.78 -40.17
C ASN A 308 110.17 38.73 -39.32
N GLU A 309 109.66 39.19 -38.17
CA GLU A 309 110.42 40.02 -37.24
C GLU A 309 111.56 39.23 -36.58
N ASP A 310 111.30 37.99 -36.16
CA ASP A 310 112.31 37.09 -35.60
C ASP A 310 113.39 36.77 -36.64
N GLU A 311 113.02 36.54 -37.90
CA GLU A 311 113.97 36.37 -39.01
C GLU A 311 114.82 37.63 -39.22
N ARG A 312 114.21 38.82 -39.18
CA ARG A 312 114.93 40.10 -39.26
C ARG A 312 115.88 40.28 -38.08
N VAL A 313 115.46 39.95 -36.86
CA VAL A 313 116.29 40.00 -35.65
C VAL A 313 117.45 39.01 -35.76
N GLN A 314 117.23 37.80 -36.27
CA GLN A 314 118.29 36.82 -36.49
C GLN A 314 119.27 37.29 -37.57
N ALA A 315 118.79 37.92 -38.65
CA ALA A 315 119.64 38.52 -39.66
C ALA A 315 120.49 39.67 -39.10
N GLU A 316 119.92 40.50 -38.22
CA GLU A 316 120.65 41.59 -37.54
C GLU A 316 121.64 41.04 -36.50
N THR A 317 121.31 39.94 -35.81
CA THR A 317 122.23 39.21 -34.93
C THR A 317 123.42 38.67 -35.74
N ASN A 318 123.16 38.00 -36.86
CA ASN A 318 124.21 37.51 -37.77
C ASN A 318 125.06 38.66 -38.36
N ARG A 319 124.50 39.85 -38.53
CA ARG A 319 125.25 41.06 -38.92
C ARG A 319 126.12 41.56 -37.76
N SER A 320 125.58 41.61 -36.54
CA SER A 320 126.31 41.96 -35.33
C SER A 320 127.46 41.00 -35.08
N ASP A 321 127.25 39.69 -35.23
CA ASP A 321 128.30 38.67 -35.10
C ASP A 321 129.40 38.83 -36.15
N ARG A 322 129.03 39.16 -37.40
CA ARG A 322 130.02 39.50 -38.42
C ARG A 322 130.83 40.75 -38.05
N TYR A 323 130.19 41.74 -37.46
CA TYR A 323 130.88 42.94 -36.98
C TYR A 323 131.78 42.63 -35.78
N ASN A 324 131.33 41.80 -34.83
CA ASN A 324 132.11 41.34 -33.69
C ASN A 324 133.31 40.47 -34.13
N ASN A 325 133.15 39.62 -35.14
CA ASN A 325 134.25 38.88 -35.74
C ASN A 325 135.25 39.81 -36.42
N PHE A 326 134.78 40.84 -37.15
CA PHE A 326 135.67 41.86 -37.71
C PHE A 326 136.42 42.64 -36.62
N ILE A 327 135.76 42.99 -35.51
CA ILE A 327 136.41 43.58 -34.34
C ILE A 327 137.42 42.61 -33.73
N THR A 328 137.08 41.34 -33.56
CA THR A 328 137.98 40.31 -33.00
C THR A 328 139.20 40.09 -33.88
N ASP A 329 139.05 40.09 -35.20
CA ASP A 329 140.14 40.01 -36.17
C ASP A 329 141.02 41.27 -36.13
N ALA A 330 140.39 42.46 -36.02
CA ALA A 330 141.10 43.71 -35.85
C ALA A 330 141.84 43.77 -34.50
N GLU A 331 141.24 43.30 -33.41
CA GLU A 331 141.84 43.18 -32.09
C GLU A 331 142.98 42.15 -32.09
N SER A 332 142.85 41.05 -32.84
CA SER A 332 143.92 40.07 -33.04
C SER A 332 145.08 40.64 -33.84
N ALA A 333 144.80 41.43 -34.89
CA ALA A 333 145.82 42.17 -35.63
C ALA A 333 146.51 43.23 -34.75
N VAL A 334 145.76 43.95 -33.91
CA VAL A 334 146.29 44.89 -32.91
C VAL A 334 147.07 44.15 -31.83
N SER A 335 146.65 42.95 -31.42
CA SER A 335 147.35 42.12 -30.42
C SER A 335 148.66 41.58 -30.98
N ASN A 336 148.68 41.14 -32.24
CA ASN A 336 149.92 40.76 -32.95
C ASN A 336 150.87 41.96 -33.13
N PHE A 337 150.34 43.15 -33.44
CA PHE A 337 151.13 44.39 -33.48
C PHE A 337 151.63 44.77 -32.08
N LYS A 338 150.80 44.66 -31.03
CA LYS A 338 151.19 44.85 -29.64
C LYS A 338 152.24 43.84 -29.19
N ALA A 339 152.18 42.58 -29.63
CA ALA A 339 153.16 41.55 -29.30
C ALA A 339 154.51 41.83 -29.96
N TYR A 340 154.51 42.26 -31.23
CA TYR A 340 155.71 42.77 -31.90
C TYR A 340 156.32 43.98 -31.15
N THR A 341 155.47 44.93 -30.75
CA THR A 341 155.88 46.11 -29.99
C THR A 341 156.36 45.76 -28.57
N SER A 342 155.73 44.77 -27.92
CA SER A 342 156.05 44.34 -26.54
C SER A 342 157.34 43.51 -26.51
N THR A 343 157.64 42.73 -27.54
CA THR A 343 158.93 42.04 -27.67
C THR A 343 160.07 43.05 -27.80
N ALA A 344 159.90 44.08 -28.65
CA ALA A 344 160.82 45.21 -28.73
C ALA A 344 160.92 46.02 -27.41
N LYS A 345 159.82 46.09 -26.63
CA LYS A 345 159.79 46.75 -25.31
C LYS A 345 160.43 45.89 -24.21
N GLN A 346 160.42 44.56 -24.31
CA GLN A 346 161.00 43.64 -23.33
C GLN A 346 162.54 43.60 -23.43
N GLU A 347 163.08 43.76 -24.65
CA GLU A 347 164.50 44.05 -24.86
C GLU A 347 164.92 45.39 -24.20
N GLU A 348 164.04 46.40 -24.22
CA GLU A 348 164.24 47.71 -23.58
C GLU A 348 163.97 47.70 -22.06
N GLU A 349 163.09 46.83 -21.54
CA GLU A 349 162.85 46.66 -20.11
C GLU A 349 163.92 45.81 -19.42
N THR A 350 164.60 44.91 -20.16
CA THR A 350 165.82 44.25 -19.67
C THR A 350 166.92 45.28 -19.40
N ARG A 351 166.97 46.37 -20.19
CA ARG A 351 167.84 47.54 -19.93
C ARG A 351 167.40 48.35 -18.70
N LYS A 352 166.09 48.44 -18.39
CA LYS A 352 165.53 49.21 -17.25
C LYS A 352 165.47 48.44 -15.92
N SER A 353 165.37 47.12 -15.91
CA SER A 353 165.40 46.28 -14.69
C SER A 353 166.71 46.43 -13.92
N ASN A 354 167.82 46.62 -14.64
CA ASN A 354 169.12 47.00 -14.06
C ASN A 354 169.07 48.35 -13.32
N GLU A 355 168.14 49.24 -13.65
CA GLU A 355 167.99 50.59 -13.05
C GLU A 355 166.98 50.61 -11.89
N LEU A 356 166.00 49.69 -11.86
CA LEU A 356 164.92 49.64 -10.85
C LEU A 356 165.36 48.99 -9.52
N THR A 357 166.35 48.10 -9.55
CA THR A 357 166.94 47.49 -8.33
C THR A 357 167.53 48.57 -7.37
N ARG A 358 167.76 49.80 -7.86
CA ARG A 358 168.19 50.96 -7.07
C ARG A 358 167.04 51.66 -6.30
N ILE A 359 165.78 51.51 -6.72
CA ILE A 359 164.64 52.33 -6.23
C ILE A 359 163.89 51.65 -5.08
N GLU A 360 163.82 50.32 -5.02
CA GLU A 360 163.06 49.57 -4.00
C GLU A 360 163.57 49.75 -2.55
N SER A 361 164.76 50.28 -2.35
CA SER A 361 165.27 50.66 -1.02
C SER A 361 164.54 51.85 -0.37
N GLU A 362 163.80 52.68 -1.14
CA GLU A 362 163.27 53.97 -0.68
C GLU A 362 161.81 53.93 -0.15
N ASP A 363 160.98 52.98 -0.58
CA ASP A 363 159.53 52.97 -0.27
C ASP A 363 159.14 52.45 1.13
N ARG A 364 160.05 51.78 1.86
CA ARG A 364 159.75 51.26 3.22
C ARG A 364 159.48 52.34 4.26
N ARG A 365 159.73 53.62 3.96
CA ARG A 365 159.63 54.75 4.90
C ARG A 365 158.21 55.32 5.08
N VAL A 366 157.29 55.12 4.14
CA VAL A 366 156.02 55.87 4.04
C VAL A 366 154.82 55.23 4.79
N SER A 367 154.85 53.94 5.09
CA SER A 367 153.66 53.19 5.56
C SER A 367 153.20 53.44 7.01
N ASN A 368 153.95 54.19 7.83
CA ASN A 368 153.66 54.33 9.27
C ASN A 368 152.59 55.40 9.63
N GLU A 369 152.13 56.25 8.68
CA GLU A 369 151.37 57.48 9.01
C GLU A 369 149.83 57.33 9.03
N THR A 370 149.24 56.27 8.45
CA THR A 370 147.79 56.25 8.14
C THR A 370 146.87 55.78 9.28
N LYS A 371 147.38 55.17 10.36
CA LYS A 371 146.57 54.48 11.41
C LYS A 371 145.73 55.40 12.34
N ARG A 372 145.85 56.72 12.23
CA ARG A 372 145.35 57.67 13.24
C ARG A 372 143.92 58.24 13.02
N ILE A 373 143.24 57.90 11.91
CA ILE A 373 142.01 58.60 11.45
C ILE A 373 140.68 57.92 11.88
N SER A 374 140.69 56.67 12.37
CA SER A 374 139.48 55.82 12.45
C SER A 374 138.58 55.99 13.69
N ASP A 375 138.98 56.70 14.75
CA ASP A 375 138.33 56.57 16.07
C ASP A 375 137.18 57.57 16.37
N GLU A 376 136.82 58.49 15.45
CA GLU A 376 136.11 59.72 15.86
C GLU A 376 134.56 59.72 15.92
N ASN A 377 133.77 58.92 15.18
CA ASN A 377 132.36 59.35 14.94
C ASN A 377 131.18 58.41 15.26
N THR A 378 131.40 57.37 16.05
CA THR A 378 130.37 56.45 16.60
C THR A 378 129.40 57.08 17.64
N ARG A 379 129.14 58.40 17.69
CA ARG A 379 128.60 59.06 18.91
C ARG A 379 127.19 59.68 18.87
N LYS A 380 126.39 59.63 17.80
CA LYS A 380 125.14 60.46 17.77
C LYS A 380 123.96 59.78 17.06
N ALA A 381 123.34 58.70 17.56
CA ALA A 381 122.65 58.53 18.85
C ALA A 381 121.21 59.11 19.00
N ASN A 382 120.50 59.53 17.95
CA ASN A 382 119.17 60.17 18.14
C ASN A 382 117.94 59.30 17.81
N GLU A 383 118.04 58.06 18.28
CA GLU A 383 117.08 56.96 18.39
C GLU A 383 115.80 57.26 19.20
N VAL A 384 115.54 58.50 19.62
CA VAL A 384 114.57 58.77 20.72
C VAL A 384 113.17 59.19 20.24
N LYS A 385 112.97 59.61 18.98
CA LYS A 385 111.71 60.29 18.54
C LYS A 385 110.56 59.39 18.07
N ARG A 386 110.74 58.07 18.02
CA ARG A 386 109.80 57.14 17.38
C ARG A 386 108.64 56.65 18.27
N VAL A 387 108.70 56.84 19.59
CA VAL A 387 107.88 56.07 20.56
C VAL A 387 106.57 56.74 20.99
N GLU A 388 106.37 58.05 20.74
CA GLU A 388 105.24 58.83 21.29
C GLU A 388 103.92 58.78 20.46
N ALA A 389 103.97 58.33 19.21
CA ALA A 389 102.84 58.47 18.27
C ALA A 389 101.76 57.36 18.34
N GLU A 390 102.04 56.22 18.98
CA GLU A 390 101.22 55.00 18.84
C GLU A 390 100.04 54.90 19.83
N THR A 391 99.98 55.75 20.87
CA THR A 391 99.02 55.61 21.98
C THR A 391 97.62 56.20 21.70
N ASN A 392 97.45 57.04 20.68
CA ASN A 392 96.21 57.81 20.44
C ASN A 392 95.13 57.12 19.59
N ARG A 393 95.40 55.93 19.01
CA ARG A 393 94.50 55.30 18.03
C ARG A 393 93.42 54.40 18.64
N GLN A 394 93.61 53.89 19.86
CA GLN A 394 92.75 52.85 20.46
C GLN A 394 91.39 53.34 20.98
N SER A 395 91.23 54.62 21.36
CA SER A 395 90.04 55.09 22.10
C SER A 395 88.78 55.38 21.27
N ARG A 396 88.81 55.27 19.92
CA ARG A 396 87.68 55.65 19.04
C ARG A 396 86.76 54.49 18.62
N PHE A 397 87.10 53.24 18.95
CA PHE A 397 86.38 52.05 18.44
C PHE A 397 85.21 51.58 19.34
N ASN A 398 85.20 51.92 20.63
CA ASN A 398 84.22 51.42 21.61
C ASN A 398 82.87 52.16 21.66
N ALA A 399 82.68 53.25 20.90
CA ALA A 399 81.50 54.12 21.01
C ALA A 399 80.36 53.82 20.00
N LYS A 400 80.51 52.83 19.09
CA LYS A 400 79.57 52.59 17.99
C LYS A 400 78.69 51.34 18.12
N ILE A 401 78.88 50.55 19.18
CA ILE A 401 78.13 49.29 19.43
C ILE A 401 76.85 49.52 20.25
N SER A 402 76.68 50.67 20.91
CA SER A 402 75.54 50.96 21.78
C SER A 402 74.31 51.60 21.08
N GLU A 403 74.35 51.78 19.76
CA GLU A 403 73.33 52.49 18.95
C GLU A 403 72.33 51.52 18.25
N VAL A 404 72.61 50.20 18.26
CA VAL A 404 71.84 49.18 17.52
C VAL A 404 70.76 48.50 18.38
N ASP A 405 70.87 48.54 19.72
CA ASP A 405 69.88 47.91 20.63
C ASP A 405 68.57 48.71 20.81
N SER A 406 68.52 49.99 20.42
CA SER A 406 67.33 50.84 20.62
C SER A 406 66.25 50.75 19.52
N LYS A 407 66.41 49.91 18.48
CA LYS A 407 65.44 49.78 17.36
C LYS A 407 64.65 48.46 17.32
N VAL A 408 64.88 47.54 18.26
CA VAL A 408 64.17 46.24 18.35
C VAL A 408 62.90 46.32 19.22
N VAL A 409 62.69 47.43 19.94
CA VAL A 409 61.58 47.59 20.90
C VAL A 409 60.27 48.13 20.28
N GLU A 410 60.28 48.69 19.06
CA GLU A 410 59.07 49.29 18.44
C GLU A 410 58.17 48.32 17.65
N VAL A 411 58.60 47.08 17.35
CA VAL A 411 57.81 46.17 16.50
C VAL A 411 56.87 45.23 17.30
N ASN A 412 57.04 45.13 18.62
CA ASN A 412 56.22 44.25 19.47
C ASN A 412 54.94 44.90 20.04
N VAL A 413 54.67 46.19 19.75
CA VAL A 413 53.52 46.93 20.31
C VAL A 413 52.27 46.91 19.40
N ALA A 414 52.38 46.49 18.13
CA ALA A 414 51.23 46.46 17.20
C ALA A 414 50.48 45.11 17.14
N LYS A 415 50.94 44.09 17.88
CA LYS A 415 50.35 42.74 17.89
C LYS A 415 49.29 42.55 18.98
N ASP A 416 49.36 43.32 20.07
CA ASP A 416 48.53 43.10 21.27
C ASP A 416 47.19 43.87 21.26
N THR A 417 46.99 44.79 20.31
CA THR A 417 45.75 45.59 20.20
C THR A 417 44.62 44.89 19.41
N VAL A 418 44.94 43.90 18.56
CA VAL A 418 43.93 43.19 17.74
C VAL A 418 43.28 42.02 18.50
N ILE A 419 43.92 41.51 19.56
CA ILE A 419 43.41 40.37 20.36
C ILE A 419 42.40 40.82 21.43
N ALA A 420 42.39 42.10 21.82
CA ALA A 420 41.51 42.65 22.86
C ALA A 420 40.06 42.87 22.37
N ASN A 421 39.85 43.33 21.14
CA ASN A 421 38.52 43.73 20.65
C ASN A 421 37.61 42.57 20.20
N THR A 422 38.15 41.36 20.02
CA THR A 422 37.36 40.17 19.63
C THR A 422 36.83 39.39 20.84
N LYS A 423 37.41 39.59 22.04
CA LYS A 423 36.97 38.92 23.28
C LYS A 423 35.77 39.60 23.95
N GLU A 424 35.52 40.87 23.66
CA GLU A 424 34.48 41.67 24.33
C GLU A 424 33.09 41.51 23.68
N ALA A 425 33.01 41.19 22.38
CA ALA A 425 31.74 40.98 21.66
C ALA A 425 31.09 39.59 21.88
N ILE A 426 31.86 38.60 22.35
CA ILE A 426 31.37 37.21 22.55
C ILE A 426 30.76 37.01 23.95
N ASN A 427 31.10 37.85 24.92
CA ASN A 427 30.55 37.74 26.28
C ASN A 427 29.17 38.40 26.42
N THR A 428 28.84 39.42 25.62
CA THR A 428 27.56 40.13 25.70
C THR A 428 26.37 39.33 25.14
N MET A 429 26.58 38.33 24.28
CA MET A 429 25.50 37.46 23.77
C MET A 429 25.18 36.25 24.68
N LYS A 430 26.05 35.91 25.63
CA LYS A 430 25.81 34.81 26.59
C LYS A 430 24.96 35.22 27.79
N GLU A 431 24.88 36.52 28.07
CA GLU A 431 24.19 37.05 29.27
C GLU A 431 22.69 37.36 29.02
N ASP A 432 22.28 37.65 27.78
CA ASP A 432 20.86 37.92 27.44
C ASP A 432 20.00 36.65 27.29
N VAL A 433 20.61 35.49 27.00
CA VAL A 433 19.90 34.19 26.96
C VAL A 433 19.70 33.61 28.36
N ALA A 434 20.58 33.93 29.31
CA ALA A 434 20.47 33.47 30.70
C ALA A 434 19.39 34.21 31.50
N ASN A 435 19.09 35.47 31.14
CA ASN A 435 18.09 36.29 31.84
C ASN A 435 16.65 36.08 31.35
N ALA A 436 16.42 35.41 30.21
CA ALA A 436 15.09 35.01 29.75
C ALA A 436 14.57 33.71 30.39
N ILE A 437 15.43 32.96 31.09
CA ILE A 437 15.10 31.67 31.73
C ILE A 437 14.87 31.83 33.26
N ALA A 438 15.13 33.02 33.83
CA ALA A 438 15.08 33.30 35.27
C ALA A 438 13.91 34.22 35.70
N ALA A 439 12.77 34.18 35.02
CA ALA A 439 11.52 34.78 35.49
C ALA A 439 10.43 33.69 35.53
N GLY A 440 10.43 32.93 36.63
CA GLY A 440 9.40 31.94 36.91
C GLY A 440 8.02 32.59 37.09
N THR A 441 7.06 32.15 36.29
CA THR A 441 5.63 32.33 36.56
C THR A 441 4.94 30.97 36.46
N GLN A 442 4.46 30.49 37.60
CA GLN A 442 3.46 29.42 37.74
C GLN A 442 2.24 29.74 36.85
N ASP A 443 1.81 28.84 35.97
CA ASP A 443 1.17 27.55 36.25
C ASP A 443 -0.23 27.68 36.86
N LEU A 444 -1.20 27.98 35.99
CA LEU A 444 -2.64 27.75 36.18
C LEU A 444 -3.26 26.94 35.04
N GLU A 445 -2.68 26.96 33.83
CA GLU A 445 -3.17 26.15 32.69
C GLU A 445 -2.62 24.71 32.66
N VAL A 446 -1.49 24.42 33.32
CA VAL A 446 -0.83 23.09 33.22
C VAL A 446 -1.39 22.09 34.25
N LYS A 447 -2.12 22.53 35.28
CA LYS A 447 -2.75 21.64 36.29
C LYS A 447 -4.09 21.02 35.85
N GLU A 448 -4.92 21.76 35.10
CA GLU A 448 -6.16 21.21 34.53
C GLU A 448 -5.85 20.19 33.42
N ALA A 449 -4.80 20.44 32.62
CA ALA A 449 -4.30 19.52 31.60
C ALA A 449 -3.56 18.28 32.16
N ARG A 450 -3.57 18.03 33.48
CA ARG A 450 -3.03 16.81 34.11
C ARG A 450 -4.10 15.96 34.79
N LYS A 451 -5.36 16.38 34.76
CA LYS A 451 -6.50 15.55 35.19
C LYS A 451 -6.90 14.61 34.06
N ASP A 452 -7.04 13.32 34.40
CA ASP A 452 -7.64 12.33 33.50
C ASP A 452 -9.18 12.44 33.49
N LEU A 453 -9.84 11.70 32.59
CA LEU A 453 -11.31 11.61 32.48
C LEU A 453 -12.02 11.16 33.77
N LYS A 454 -11.29 10.68 34.79
CA LYS A 454 -11.79 10.27 36.11
C LYS A 454 -11.46 11.28 37.22
N GLY A 455 -10.85 12.42 36.85
CA GLY A 455 -10.53 13.51 37.77
C GLY A 455 -9.24 13.33 38.58
N LYS A 456 -8.42 12.31 38.29
CA LYS A 456 -7.14 12.08 38.99
C LYS A 456 -6.04 12.92 38.33
N THR A 457 -5.31 13.67 39.14
CA THR A 457 -4.20 14.54 38.69
C THR A 457 -2.89 13.75 38.68
N HIS A 458 -2.19 13.77 37.54
CA HIS A 458 -0.90 13.08 37.37
C HIS A 458 0.27 14.06 37.46
N GLU A 459 1.44 13.59 37.94
CA GLU A 459 2.59 14.47 38.21
C GLU A 459 3.15 15.14 36.93
N SER A 460 2.90 14.53 35.76
CA SER A 460 3.20 15.09 34.45
C SER A 460 2.10 14.77 33.45
N LEU A 461 2.02 15.55 32.36
CA LEU A 461 1.16 15.23 31.21
C LEU A 461 1.47 13.84 30.64
N ASN A 462 2.75 13.45 30.69
CA ASN A 462 3.21 12.15 30.22
C ASN A 462 2.62 11.01 31.07
N LEU A 463 2.58 11.16 32.39
CA LEU A 463 1.96 10.20 33.30
C LEU A 463 0.43 10.12 33.15
N ARG A 464 -0.23 11.26 32.87
CA ARG A 464 -1.67 11.27 32.53
C ARG A 464 -1.93 10.43 31.29
N ILE A 465 -1.20 10.73 30.21
CA ILE A 465 -1.31 10.01 28.93
C ILE A 465 -1.06 8.52 29.16
N SER A 466 0.05 8.14 29.81
CA SER A 466 0.33 6.73 30.11
C SER A 466 -0.81 6.02 30.87
N SER A 467 -1.41 6.68 31.87
CA SER A 467 -2.52 6.09 32.65
C SER A 467 -3.85 5.96 31.89
N GLU A 468 -4.11 6.84 30.92
CA GLU A 468 -5.32 6.80 30.08
C GLU A 468 -5.21 5.72 28.99
N PHE A 469 -3.99 5.34 28.59
CA PHE A 469 -3.72 4.32 27.57
C PHE A 469 -3.54 2.89 28.13
N GLU A 470 -3.27 2.69 29.42
CA GLU A 470 -3.14 1.36 30.06
C GLU A 470 -4.40 0.48 29.97
N GLY A 471 -5.58 1.07 29.70
CA GLY A 471 -6.86 0.36 29.65
C GLY A 471 -7.26 -0.23 28.28
N LEU A 472 -6.50 0.06 27.22
CA LEU A 472 -6.83 -0.39 25.86
C LEU A 472 -6.08 -1.69 25.56
N LYS A 473 -6.79 -2.83 25.65
CA LYS A 473 -6.22 -4.16 25.39
C LYS A 473 -5.52 -4.20 24.03
N GLU A 474 -4.24 -4.58 24.05
CA GLU A 474 -3.45 -4.88 22.87
C GLU A 474 -4.13 -5.99 22.04
N SER A 475 -4.26 -5.77 20.74
CA SER A 475 -4.40 -6.88 19.82
C SER A 475 -3.02 -7.48 19.61
N GLN A 476 -2.94 -8.80 19.67
CA GLN A 476 -1.70 -9.55 19.51
C GLN A 476 -1.05 -9.25 18.15
N ASP A 477 0.23 -8.88 18.15
CA ASP A 477 1.00 -8.70 16.93
C ASP A 477 1.05 -10.01 16.13
N MET A 478 0.68 -9.97 14.86
CA MET A 478 0.81 -11.13 13.97
C MET A 478 2.11 -11.03 13.19
N ALA A 479 2.98 -12.03 13.36
CA ALA A 479 4.27 -12.12 12.68
C ALA A 479 4.14 -12.82 11.33
N TYR A 480 4.88 -12.30 10.35
CA TYR A 480 4.88 -12.74 8.97
C TYR A 480 6.32 -12.84 8.46
N ALA A 481 6.56 -13.78 7.55
CA ALA A 481 7.83 -13.96 6.86
C ALA A 481 7.58 -14.41 5.42
N THR A 482 8.41 -13.93 4.49
CA THR A 482 8.35 -14.32 3.08
C THR A 482 9.71 -14.16 2.42
N ASP A 483 10.01 -14.97 1.42
CA ASP A 483 11.19 -14.87 0.57
C ASP A 483 10.84 -14.62 -0.91
N LYS A 484 9.57 -14.24 -1.16
CA LYS A 484 9.00 -13.90 -2.47
C LYS A 484 9.18 -12.45 -2.87
N GLY A 485 9.72 -11.61 -2.00
CA GLY A 485 9.71 -10.16 -2.18
C GLY A 485 8.32 -9.54 -1.97
N TYR A 486 7.30 -10.33 -1.66
CA TYR A 486 5.98 -9.85 -1.22
C TYR A 486 5.24 -10.87 -0.36
N LEU A 487 4.24 -10.41 0.40
CA LEU A 487 3.27 -11.25 1.10
C LEU A 487 1.93 -10.53 1.26
N VAL A 488 0.84 -11.24 0.95
CA VAL A 488 -0.53 -10.78 1.23
C VAL A 488 -0.98 -11.32 2.58
N CYS A 489 -1.25 -10.40 3.50
CA CYS A 489 -1.72 -10.68 4.85
C CYS A 489 -3.24 -10.51 4.89
N LYS A 490 -3.95 -11.54 5.36
CA LYS A 490 -5.41 -11.55 5.47
C LYS A 490 -5.87 -11.16 6.87
N GLU A 491 -7.13 -10.74 6.97
CA GLU A 491 -7.78 -10.34 8.23
C GLU A 491 -7.04 -9.22 8.97
N THR A 492 -6.35 -8.39 8.18
CA THR A 492 -5.58 -7.24 8.69
C THR A 492 -6.52 -6.12 9.15
N LYS A 493 -6.02 -5.23 9.99
CA LYS A 493 -6.73 -4.04 10.47
C LYS A 493 -5.89 -2.81 10.17
N ASN A 494 -6.54 -1.64 10.17
CA ASN A 494 -5.84 -0.38 10.05
C ASN A 494 -4.79 -0.24 11.18
N GLY A 495 -3.55 0.02 10.81
CA GLY A 495 -2.42 0.02 11.74
C GLY A 495 -1.10 0.26 11.03
N THR A 496 -0.03 -0.38 11.50
CA THR A 496 1.31 -0.24 10.93
C THR A 496 2.08 -1.54 10.85
N VAL A 497 2.99 -1.61 9.89
CA VAL A 497 4.04 -2.62 9.80
C VAL A 497 5.11 -2.31 10.84
N LYS A 498 5.42 -3.28 11.69
CA LYS A 498 6.47 -3.23 12.73
C LYS A 498 7.52 -4.29 12.48
N ASP A 499 8.67 -4.12 13.13
CA ASP A 499 9.79 -5.07 13.11
C ASP A 499 10.16 -5.51 11.68
N LEU A 500 10.07 -4.59 10.71
CA LEU A 500 10.37 -4.91 9.33
C LEU A 500 11.86 -5.22 9.19
N LYS A 501 12.16 -6.48 8.91
CA LYS A 501 13.50 -6.95 8.60
C LYS A 501 13.55 -7.29 7.12
N ILE A 502 14.43 -6.65 6.37
CA ILE A 502 14.72 -6.99 4.96
C ILE A 502 16.13 -7.54 4.91
N SER A 503 16.29 -8.74 4.39
CA SER A 503 17.59 -9.41 4.32
C SER A 503 18.14 -9.42 2.89
N GLY A 504 19.45 -9.27 2.77
CA GLY A 504 20.17 -9.40 1.52
C GLY A 504 20.29 -10.85 1.09
N ARG A 505 20.44 -11.03 -0.22
CA ARG A 505 20.68 -12.33 -0.86
C ARG A 505 21.49 -12.07 -2.12
N SER A 506 22.56 -12.83 -2.32
CA SER A 506 23.33 -12.81 -3.56
C SER A 506 23.33 -14.20 -4.19
N LEU A 507 23.08 -14.25 -5.49
CA LEU A 507 23.11 -15.46 -6.28
C LEU A 507 24.15 -15.30 -7.38
N VAL A 508 24.82 -16.40 -7.71
CA VAL A 508 25.73 -16.48 -8.84
C VAL A 508 25.07 -17.31 -9.93
N ASN A 509 25.03 -16.76 -11.13
CA ASN A 509 24.81 -17.50 -12.36
C ASN A 509 26.18 -17.71 -13.02
N PRO A 510 26.87 -18.83 -12.71
CA PRO A 510 28.17 -19.14 -13.30
C PRO A 510 28.05 -19.64 -14.74
N CYS A 511 26.83 -19.74 -15.27
CA CYS A 511 26.65 -20.25 -16.61
C CYS A 511 27.07 -19.21 -17.67
N ASN A 512 28.01 -19.63 -18.52
CA ASN A 512 28.28 -19.00 -19.79
C ASN A 512 27.83 -19.93 -20.94
N PRO A 513 26.65 -19.70 -21.56
CA PRO A 513 26.13 -20.60 -22.58
C PRO A 513 27.03 -20.63 -23.82
N ILE A 514 27.43 -21.83 -24.23
CA ILE A 514 28.22 -22.10 -25.43
C ILE A 514 27.34 -21.93 -26.68
N VAL A 515 26.05 -22.26 -26.56
CA VAL A 515 25.09 -22.23 -27.68
C VAL A 515 23.81 -21.56 -27.22
N LYS A 516 23.51 -20.37 -27.78
CA LYS A 516 22.21 -19.68 -27.61
C LYS A 516 21.20 -20.05 -28.71
N SER A 517 21.67 -20.49 -29.87
CA SER A 517 20.83 -20.92 -31.00
C SER A 517 21.45 -22.12 -31.73
N LYS A 518 20.63 -23.12 -32.08
CA LYS A 518 21.08 -24.32 -32.80
C LYS A 518 20.00 -24.86 -33.72
N THR A 519 20.35 -25.10 -34.98
CA THR A 519 19.55 -25.94 -35.87
C THR A 519 19.74 -27.40 -35.51
N VAL A 520 18.64 -28.06 -35.18
CA VAL A 520 18.58 -29.45 -34.74
C VAL A 520 17.57 -30.22 -35.60
N GLY A 521 17.91 -31.46 -35.91
CA GLY A 521 16.98 -32.43 -36.47
C GLY A 521 16.14 -33.08 -35.36
N THR A 522 15.13 -33.86 -35.77
CA THR A 522 14.29 -34.62 -34.85
C THR A 522 15.12 -35.50 -33.92
N ASP A 523 14.80 -35.48 -32.62
CA ASP A 523 15.46 -36.27 -31.56
C ASP A 523 16.95 -35.99 -31.36
N MET A 524 17.44 -34.82 -31.80
CA MET A 524 18.82 -34.42 -31.54
C MET A 524 19.01 -33.78 -30.16
N SER A 525 20.15 -34.09 -29.55
CA SER A 525 20.66 -33.47 -28.34
C SER A 525 21.71 -32.41 -28.67
N PHE A 526 21.71 -31.28 -27.97
CA PHE A 526 22.75 -30.28 -28.08
C PHE A 526 23.17 -29.73 -26.72
N THR A 527 24.45 -29.39 -26.60
CA THR A 527 25.03 -28.77 -25.40
C THR A 527 24.69 -27.29 -25.34
N ILE A 528 24.18 -26.84 -24.19
CA ILE A 528 23.93 -25.42 -23.90
C ILE A 528 25.11 -24.83 -23.16
N CYS A 529 25.59 -25.49 -22.10
CA CYS A 529 26.74 -25.03 -21.32
C CYS A 529 27.52 -26.19 -20.70
N ASN A 530 28.79 -25.93 -20.41
CA ASN A 530 29.62 -26.78 -19.56
C ASN A 530 29.65 -26.17 -18.16
N PHE A 531 29.38 -26.97 -17.14
CA PHE A 531 29.47 -26.52 -15.76
C PHE A 531 29.95 -27.66 -14.85
N ASP A 532 30.95 -27.39 -14.02
CA ASP A 532 31.51 -28.38 -13.10
C ASP A 532 30.74 -28.34 -11.78
N PHE A 533 29.74 -29.21 -11.67
CA PHE A 533 28.94 -29.31 -10.45
C PHE A 533 29.75 -29.91 -9.30
N ILE A 534 29.56 -29.35 -8.09
CA ILE A 534 30.18 -29.87 -6.88
C ILE A 534 29.31 -31.00 -6.35
N ALA A 535 29.89 -32.20 -6.27
CA ALA A 535 29.22 -33.39 -5.75
C ALA A 535 28.55 -33.15 -4.38
N GLY A 536 27.32 -33.65 -4.24
CA GLY A 536 26.50 -33.53 -3.04
C GLY A 536 25.75 -32.20 -2.90
N ARG A 537 25.96 -31.22 -3.79
CA ARG A 537 25.22 -29.96 -3.78
C ARG A 537 23.94 -30.03 -4.61
N GLU A 538 22.94 -29.29 -4.14
CA GLU A 538 21.71 -29.06 -4.90
C GLU A 538 21.87 -27.86 -5.82
N TYR A 539 21.27 -27.94 -7.01
CA TYR A 539 21.22 -26.85 -7.98
C TYR A 539 19.84 -26.76 -8.59
N THR A 540 19.44 -25.55 -8.97
CA THR A 540 18.27 -25.28 -9.81
C THR A 540 18.73 -24.74 -11.15
N LEU A 541 18.35 -25.43 -12.22
CA LEU A 541 18.63 -25.06 -13.60
C LEU A 541 17.42 -24.32 -14.15
N PHE A 542 17.65 -23.24 -14.88
CA PHE A 542 16.62 -22.41 -15.49
C PHE A 542 16.94 -22.23 -16.97
N ILE A 543 16.00 -22.54 -17.86
CA ILE A 543 16.11 -22.25 -19.29
C ILE A 543 14.85 -21.57 -19.81
N LYS A 544 15.04 -20.62 -20.70
CA LYS A 544 13.97 -19.91 -21.37
C LYS A 544 14.14 -20.07 -22.88
N PHE A 545 13.12 -20.59 -23.54
CA PHE A 545 13.11 -20.75 -25.00
C PHE A 545 12.36 -19.59 -25.66
N ASN A 546 12.79 -19.18 -26.85
CA ASN A 546 12.06 -18.20 -27.66
C ASN A 546 10.80 -18.84 -28.28
N ASN A 547 9.72 -18.06 -28.27
CA ASN A 547 8.31 -18.46 -28.47
C ASN A 547 7.95 -19.24 -29.75
N ASN A 548 8.86 -19.46 -30.70
CA ASN A 548 8.59 -20.30 -31.89
C ASN A 548 9.04 -21.77 -31.75
N THR A 549 9.65 -22.15 -30.61
CA THR A 549 10.26 -23.48 -30.42
C THR A 549 9.72 -24.23 -29.19
N ALA A 550 8.95 -23.57 -28.33
CA ALA A 550 8.48 -24.13 -27.07
C ALA A 550 7.43 -25.25 -27.20
N THR A 551 6.75 -25.37 -28.35
CA THR A 551 5.74 -26.43 -28.58
C THR A 551 6.34 -27.81 -28.84
N SER A 552 7.67 -27.94 -28.93
CA SER A 552 8.36 -29.15 -29.38
C SER A 552 9.54 -29.61 -28.50
N VAL A 553 9.77 -28.92 -27.38
CA VAL A 553 10.64 -29.38 -26.28
C VAL A 553 9.75 -30.01 -25.21
N ASN A 554 9.78 -31.32 -25.08
CA ASN A 554 9.02 -32.06 -24.07
C ASN A 554 9.65 -31.83 -22.69
N SER A 555 8.86 -31.90 -21.63
CA SER A 555 9.31 -31.83 -20.22
C SER A 555 10.44 -32.82 -19.86
N ASN A 556 10.62 -33.89 -20.65
CA ASN A 556 11.72 -34.87 -20.50
C ASN A 556 13.04 -34.48 -21.19
N ASP A 557 13.11 -33.31 -21.83
CA ASP A 557 14.16 -33.01 -22.81
C ASP A 557 15.32 -32.14 -22.28
N LEU A 558 15.27 -31.59 -21.06
CA LEU A 558 16.46 -30.97 -20.44
C LEU A 558 17.33 -32.04 -19.77
N PHE A 559 18.43 -32.46 -20.40
CA PHE A 559 19.30 -33.46 -19.81
C PHE A 559 20.56 -32.83 -19.19
N LEU A 560 21.02 -33.44 -18.11
CA LEU A 560 22.41 -33.43 -17.74
C LEU A 560 23.01 -34.75 -18.19
N CYS A 561 24.11 -34.69 -18.93
CA CYS A 561 24.89 -35.89 -19.24
C CYS A 561 26.36 -35.66 -18.91
N GLN A 562 27.02 -36.71 -18.44
CA GLN A 562 28.47 -36.78 -18.51
C GLN A 562 28.86 -36.89 -20.00
N THR A 563 30.11 -36.62 -20.34
CA THR A 563 30.70 -36.77 -21.68
C THR A 563 30.61 -38.20 -22.30
N SER A 564 29.76 -39.10 -21.77
CA SER A 564 29.32 -40.35 -22.39
C SER A 564 27.91 -40.80 -21.90
N LEU A 565 26.89 -40.55 -22.74
CA LEU A 565 25.69 -41.37 -23.02
C LEU A 565 24.77 -41.91 -21.89
N SER A 566 24.80 -41.39 -20.66
CA SER A 566 23.73 -41.66 -19.67
C SER A 566 22.78 -40.46 -19.55
N TYR A 567 21.55 -40.64 -20.02
CA TYR A 567 20.48 -39.65 -19.94
C TYR A 567 19.58 -39.98 -18.76
N ASP A 568 19.39 -39.03 -17.85
CA ASP A 568 18.37 -39.17 -16.81
C ASP A 568 17.00 -38.85 -17.42
N ASN A 569 16.37 -39.84 -18.07
CA ASN A 569 15.17 -39.66 -18.91
C ASN A 569 13.84 -39.48 -18.12
N ASN A 570 13.89 -39.38 -16.79
CA ASN A 570 12.69 -39.23 -15.95
C ASN A 570 12.67 -37.85 -15.29
N ILE A 571 12.20 -36.82 -16.03
CA ILE A 571 12.35 -35.43 -15.62
C ILE A 571 10.99 -34.73 -15.56
N SER A 572 10.62 -34.27 -14.38
CA SER A 572 9.50 -33.35 -14.20
C SER A 572 10.02 -31.90 -14.33
N VAL A 573 9.84 -31.28 -15.49
CA VAL A 573 10.08 -29.84 -15.67
C VAL A 573 8.80 -29.09 -15.30
N SER A 574 8.94 -28.04 -14.49
CA SER A 574 7.84 -27.13 -14.15
C SER A 574 8.09 -25.77 -14.80
N GLU A 575 7.03 -25.10 -15.22
CA GLU A 575 7.11 -23.73 -15.73
C GLU A 575 6.84 -22.73 -14.59
N ALA A 576 7.74 -21.76 -14.40
CA ALA A 576 7.48 -20.63 -13.52
C ALA A 576 8.11 -19.36 -14.10
N LYS A 577 7.32 -18.29 -14.19
CA LYS A 577 7.75 -17.00 -14.77
C LYS A 577 8.33 -17.11 -16.19
N GLY A 578 7.86 -18.09 -16.97
CA GLY A 578 8.32 -18.36 -18.35
C GLY A 578 9.66 -19.10 -18.42
N TRP A 579 10.18 -19.56 -17.28
CA TRP A 579 11.31 -20.46 -17.20
C TRP A 579 10.85 -21.91 -17.13
N PHE A 580 11.47 -22.76 -17.94
CA PHE A 580 11.54 -24.18 -17.66
C PHE A 580 12.65 -24.38 -16.64
N TYR A 581 12.35 -25.03 -15.52
CA TYR A 581 13.36 -25.25 -14.49
C TYR A 581 13.37 -26.69 -13.97
N ARG A 582 14.52 -27.08 -13.41
CA ARG A 582 14.72 -28.38 -12.77
C ARG A 582 15.64 -28.27 -11.57
N LYS A 583 15.24 -28.90 -10.46
CA LYS A 583 16.12 -29.17 -9.32
C LYS A 583 16.92 -30.45 -9.55
N ILE A 584 18.22 -30.39 -9.29
CA ILE A 584 19.12 -31.55 -9.35
C ILE A 584 19.99 -31.60 -8.10
N THR A 585 20.44 -32.81 -7.74
CA THR A 585 21.52 -33.02 -6.76
C THR A 585 22.69 -33.64 -7.50
N ALA A 586 23.84 -32.96 -7.51
CA ALA A 586 25.03 -33.46 -8.18
C ALA A 586 25.56 -34.70 -7.45
N LYS A 587 25.84 -35.80 -8.17
CA LYS A 587 26.33 -37.05 -7.56
C LYS A 587 27.86 -37.06 -7.44
N ALA A 588 28.38 -37.95 -6.59
CA ALA A 588 29.83 -38.13 -6.41
C ALA A 588 30.47 -38.86 -7.62
N ASN A 589 31.69 -38.44 -8.00
CA ASN A 589 32.53 -38.98 -9.09
C ASN A 589 32.23 -38.53 -10.54
N GLU A 590 31.43 -37.48 -10.73
CA GLU A 590 31.02 -36.99 -12.05
C GLU A 590 31.58 -35.57 -12.26
N SER A 591 32.84 -35.46 -12.67
CA SER A 591 33.60 -34.19 -12.63
C SER A 591 33.51 -33.34 -13.91
N LYS A 592 32.68 -33.70 -14.89
CA LYS A 592 32.42 -32.92 -16.11
C LYS A 592 31.00 -33.15 -16.58
N TRP A 593 30.14 -32.18 -16.32
CA TRP A 593 28.75 -32.24 -16.76
C TRP A 593 28.52 -31.29 -17.92
N VAL A 594 27.81 -31.83 -18.89
CA VAL A 594 27.27 -31.10 -20.01
C VAL A 594 25.78 -30.96 -19.74
N MET A 595 25.31 -29.73 -19.67
CA MET A 595 23.87 -29.49 -19.67
C MET A 595 23.42 -29.22 -21.10
N GLY A 596 22.42 -29.95 -21.54
CA GLY A 596 21.89 -29.87 -22.89
C GLY A 596 20.39 -30.01 -22.94
N ALA A 597 19.84 -29.61 -24.08
CA ALA A 597 18.44 -29.86 -24.39
C ALA A 597 18.36 -30.85 -25.55
N ARG A 598 17.42 -31.77 -25.44
CA ARG A 598 16.95 -32.62 -26.52
C ARG A 598 15.75 -31.93 -27.16
N THR A 599 15.50 -32.19 -28.42
CA THR A 599 14.24 -31.74 -29.02
C THR A 599 13.62 -32.85 -29.84
N SER A 600 12.30 -33.00 -29.73
CA SER A 600 11.50 -33.79 -30.67
C SER A 600 11.19 -33.03 -31.98
N PHE A 601 11.75 -31.83 -32.11
CA PHE A 601 11.57 -30.87 -33.19
C PHE A 601 12.62 -31.01 -34.30
N ASN A 602 12.24 -30.68 -35.53
CA ASN A 602 13.17 -30.40 -36.62
C ASN A 602 13.11 -28.90 -36.96
N GLY A 603 14.18 -28.16 -36.65
CA GLY A 603 14.28 -26.72 -36.89
C GLY A 603 15.31 -26.03 -35.99
N THR A 604 15.29 -24.70 -35.94
CA THR A 604 16.21 -23.93 -35.09
C THR A 604 15.61 -23.71 -33.71
N VAL A 605 16.30 -24.17 -32.67
CA VAL A 605 15.99 -23.90 -31.26
C VAL A 605 16.76 -22.68 -30.81
N GLU A 606 16.07 -21.73 -30.21
CA GLU A 606 16.66 -20.52 -29.65
C GLU A 606 16.37 -20.44 -28.15
N CYS A 607 17.43 -20.40 -27.36
CA CYS A 607 17.35 -20.16 -25.92
C CYS A 607 17.62 -18.68 -25.68
N SER A 608 16.66 -17.95 -25.12
CA SER A 608 16.84 -16.52 -24.80
C SER A 608 17.77 -16.37 -23.60
N ASP A 609 17.43 -17.05 -22.51
CA ASP A 609 18.04 -16.86 -21.20
C ASP A 609 18.33 -18.23 -20.56
N PHE A 610 19.42 -18.33 -19.80
CA PHE A 610 19.80 -19.56 -19.11
C PHE A 610 20.55 -19.29 -17.79
N MET A 611 20.16 -19.96 -16.70
CA MET A 611 20.81 -19.82 -15.40
C MET A 611 21.01 -21.16 -14.69
N ILE A 612 22.12 -21.27 -13.96
CA ILE A 612 22.36 -22.36 -13.00
C ILE A 612 22.57 -21.73 -11.64
N LEU A 613 21.72 -22.05 -10.67
CA LEU A 613 21.81 -21.49 -9.33
C LEU A 613 22.04 -22.61 -8.31
N GLU A 614 22.98 -22.43 -7.40
CA GLU A 614 23.18 -23.35 -6.27
C GLU A 614 22.00 -23.24 -5.28
N GLY A 615 21.43 -24.38 -4.88
CA GLY A 615 20.26 -24.47 -4.01
C GLY A 615 18.92 -24.64 -4.74
N ASP A 616 17.85 -24.69 -3.97
CA ASP A 616 16.46 -24.78 -4.46
C ASP A 616 15.85 -23.39 -4.63
N HIS A 617 15.65 -22.99 -5.88
CA HIS A 617 15.06 -21.69 -6.25
C HIS A 617 13.71 -21.85 -6.97
N THR A 618 13.08 -23.03 -6.85
CA THR A 618 11.87 -23.38 -7.59
C THR A 618 10.65 -22.58 -7.16
N GLN A 619 10.55 -22.25 -5.87
CA GLN A 619 9.41 -21.50 -5.32
C GLN A 619 9.48 -20.01 -5.68
N ASN A 620 10.71 -19.47 -5.80
CA ASN A 620 11.00 -18.05 -5.94
C ASN A 620 12.08 -17.82 -7.01
N PRO A 621 11.81 -18.17 -8.27
CA PRO A 621 12.79 -18.06 -9.34
C PRO A 621 13.15 -16.58 -9.59
N PRO A 622 14.44 -16.23 -9.69
CA PRO A 622 14.85 -14.88 -10.03
C PRO A 622 14.59 -14.57 -11.51
N SER A 623 14.62 -13.29 -11.86
CA SER A 623 14.72 -12.88 -13.27
C SER A 623 16.12 -13.24 -13.82
N TYR A 624 16.31 -13.17 -15.15
CA TYR A 624 17.64 -13.44 -15.73
C TYR A 624 18.68 -12.45 -15.22
N PHE A 625 19.88 -12.95 -14.89
CA PHE A 625 21.08 -12.15 -14.69
C PHE A 625 22.33 -12.92 -15.12
N GLU A 626 23.38 -12.18 -15.44
CA GLU A 626 24.71 -12.71 -15.73
C GLU A 626 25.64 -12.46 -14.52
N GLY A 627 26.55 -13.40 -14.24
CA GLY A 627 27.51 -13.27 -13.16
C GLY A 627 26.85 -13.30 -11.77
N ILE A 628 27.01 -12.26 -10.97
CA ILE A 628 26.39 -12.16 -9.63
C ILE A 628 25.30 -11.09 -9.65
N ALA A 629 24.12 -11.45 -9.14
CA ALA A 629 23.09 -10.50 -8.76
C ALA A 629 22.86 -10.53 -7.25
N SER A 630 22.40 -9.41 -6.70
CA SER A 630 21.96 -9.29 -5.31
C SER A 630 20.56 -8.66 -5.25
N VAL A 631 19.91 -8.70 -4.10
CA VAL A 631 18.69 -7.91 -3.84
C VAL A 631 18.97 -6.45 -4.16
N GLY A 632 18.12 -5.81 -4.97
CA GLY A 632 18.29 -4.45 -5.50
C GLY A 632 18.98 -4.37 -6.87
N ASN A 633 19.53 -5.48 -7.39
CA ASN A 633 20.14 -5.49 -8.72
C ASN A 633 19.08 -5.33 -9.82
N GLY A 634 19.24 -4.33 -10.68
CA GLY A 634 18.31 -4.03 -11.78
C GLY A 634 17.25 -2.98 -11.46
N VAL A 635 17.30 -2.38 -10.26
CA VAL A 635 16.50 -1.20 -9.87
C VAL A 635 17.43 -0.07 -9.39
N ASP A 636 16.96 1.18 -9.49
CA ASP A 636 17.76 2.34 -9.08
C ASP A 636 17.89 2.46 -7.55
N LYS A 637 16.86 2.01 -6.83
CA LYS A 637 16.77 2.02 -5.37
C LYS A 637 15.84 0.90 -4.90
N ILE A 638 16.11 0.33 -3.73
CA ILE A 638 15.19 -0.61 -3.08
C ILE A 638 14.04 0.19 -2.46
N GLU A 639 12.82 -0.20 -2.77
CA GLU A 639 11.60 0.43 -2.25
C GLU A 639 10.75 -0.63 -1.53
N VAL A 640 10.14 -0.25 -0.42
CA VAL A 640 9.16 -1.08 0.28
C VAL A 640 7.81 -0.41 0.24
N SER A 641 6.76 -1.18 -0.03
CA SER A 641 5.39 -0.71 -0.05
C SER A 641 4.47 -1.60 0.75
N SER A 642 3.49 -0.98 1.37
CA SER A 642 2.30 -1.61 1.93
C SER A 642 1.09 -1.16 1.13
N VAL A 643 0.27 -2.09 0.66
CA VAL A 643 -0.85 -1.84 -0.24
C VAL A 643 -2.10 -2.55 0.25
N LYS A 644 -3.26 -1.88 0.23
CA LYS A 644 -4.55 -2.56 0.43
C LYS A 644 -4.79 -3.49 -0.75
N ALA A 645 -4.79 -4.80 -0.52
CA ALA A 645 -5.04 -5.76 -1.58
C ALA A 645 -6.52 -5.65 -2.02
N ASP A 646 -6.74 -5.36 -3.31
CA ASP A 646 -8.07 -5.28 -3.93
C ASP A 646 -8.51 -6.62 -4.55
N GLY A 647 -7.69 -7.67 -4.36
CA GLY A 647 -7.89 -8.99 -4.95
C GLY A 647 -7.56 -9.05 -6.45
N ASN A 648 -7.05 -7.97 -7.05
CA ASN A 648 -6.61 -7.96 -8.44
C ASN A 648 -5.31 -8.76 -8.58
N ILE A 649 -5.34 -9.80 -9.40
CA ILE A 649 -4.17 -10.65 -9.64
C ILE A 649 -3.22 -10.07 -10.69
N LEU A 650 -3.60 -8.97 -11.36
CA LEU A 650 -2.72 -8.24 -12.27
C LEU A 650 -1.73 -7.41 -11.47
N THR A 651 -0.47 -7.83 -11.46
CA THR A 651 0.65 -7.10 -10.84
C THR A 651 1.61 -6.58 -11.90
N THR A 652 2.36 -5.52 -11.58
CA THR A 652 3.28 -4.82 -12.49
C THR A 652 4.50 -5.65 -12.94
N GLN A 653 4.74 -6.82 -12.35
CA GLN A 653 6.04 -7.50 -12.43
C GLN A 653 6.24 -8.46 -13.62
N GLU A 654 5.22 -8.78 -14.44
CA GLU A 654 5.33 -9.82 -15.50
C GLU A 654 4.76 -9.40 -16.87
N VAL A 655 5.03 -8.17 -17.30
CA VAL A 655 4.61 -7.67 -18.62
C VAL A 655 5.61 -8.04 -19.71
N PHE A 656 5.22 -8.95 -20.61
CA PHE A 656 5.98 -9.23 -21.83
C PHE A 656 5.51 -8.31 -22.96
N LYS A 657 6.42 -7.44 -23.40
CA LYS A 657 6.19 -6.47 -24.47
C LYS A 657 6.43 -7.12 -25.84
N ALA A 658 5.63 -6.75 -26.84
CA ALA A 658 5.97 -7.03 -28.22
C ALA A 658 7.11 -6.09 -28.69
N THR A 659 7.89 -6.50 -29.68
CA THR A 659 9.01 -5.71 -30.22
C THR A 659 8.61 -4.33 -30.76
N GLN A 660 7.31 -4.09 -30.99
CA GLN A 660 6.75 -2.91 -31.64
C GLN A 660 5.87 -2.05 -30.71
N SER A 661 5.89 -2.29 -29.39
CA SER A 661 5.10 -1.52 -28.40
C SER A 661 5.91 -1.14 -27.16
N ASP A 662 5.58 0.01 -26.55
CA ASP A 662 5.96 0.37 -25.18
C ASP A 662 4.76 0.22 -24.24
N VAL A 663 5.07 0.01 -22.96
CA VAL A 663 4.06 -0.20 -21.92
C VAL A 663 4.40 0.63 -20.70
N VAL A 664 3.40 1.37 -20.21
CA VAL A 664 3.44 2.11 -18.95
C VAL A 664 2.32 1.57 -18.07
N ILE A 665 2.65 1.22 -16.82
CA ILE A 665 1.68 0.71 -15.84
C ILE A 665 1.69 1.64 -14.64
N ASN A 666 0.54 2.24 -14.33
CA ASN A 666 0.39 3.16 -13.20
C ASN A 666 -0.88 2.81 -12.43
N GLY A 667 -0.73 2.21 -11.24
CA GLY A 667 -1.85 2.03 -10.31
C GLY A 667 -3.08 1.29 -10.86
N GLY A 668 -2.86 0.28 -11.72
CA GLY A 668 -3.92 -0.49 -12.39
C GLY A 668 -4.22 -0.05 -13.83
N ASP A 669 -3.69 1.09 -14.27
CA ASP A 669 -3.79 1.56 -15.66
C ASP A 669 -2.73 0.90 -16.53
N PHE A 670 -3.14 0.30 -17.65
CA PHE A 670 -2.24 -0.28 -18.65
C PHE A 670 -2.25 0.56 -19.93
N SER A 671 -1.17 1.30 -20.16
CA SER A 671 -0.97 2.08 -21.39
C SER A 671 -0.13 1.31 -22.39
N ILE A 672 -0.64 1.14 -23.61
CA ILE A 672 0.03 0.51 -24.76
C ILE A 672 0.36 1.60 -25.77
N ILE A 673 1.63 1.81 -26.05
CA ILE A 673 2.09 2.83 -27.00
C ILE A 673 2.67 2.10 -28.22
N SER A 674 2.11 2.31 -29.42
CA SER A 674 2.68 1.72 -30.64
C SER A 674 3.94 2.46 -31.08
N LYS A 675 5.00 1.70 -31.44
CA LYS A 675 6.29 2.27 -31.90
C LYS A 675 6.28 2.68 -33.37
N GLN A 676 5.33 2.20 -34.17
CA GLN A 676 5.29 2.42 -35.62
C GLN A 676 3.86 2.71 -36.13
N GLU A 677 3.75 3.47 -37.21
CA GLU A 677 2.51 3.71 -37.94
C GLU A 677 1.92 2.40 -38.50
N ASN A 678 0.58 2.25 -38.46
CA ASN A 678 -0.17 1.12 -39.02
C ASN A 678 0.22 -0.28 -38.52
N THR A 679 0.84 -0.38 -37.34
CA THR A 679 1.15 -1.67 -36.68
C THR A 679 0.22 -1.90 -35.49
N TRP A 680 -0.08 -3.17 -35.21
CA TRP A 680 -0.85 -3.54 -34.03
C TRP A 680 0.03 -3.39 -32.80
N GLY A 681 -0.32 -2.46 -31.91
CA GLY A 681 0.23 -2.44 -30.57
C GLY A 681 -0.35 -3.60 -29.79
N TYR A 682 0.48 -4.52 -29.32
CA TYR A 682 0.01 -5.61 -28.46
C TYR A 682 0.92 -5.85 -27.27
N ILE A 683 0.31 -6.30 -26.19
CA ILE A 683 0.98 -6.72 -24.96
C ILE A 683 0.43 -8.09 -24.60
N THR A 684 1.29 -8.94 -24.08
CA THR A 684 0.84 -10.17 -23.44
C THR A 684 1.42 -10.22 -22.04
N LEU A 685 0.57 -10.19 -21.03
CA LEU A 685 0.93 -10.59 -19.68
C LEU A 685 0.87 -12.11 -19.65
N ARG A 686 2.00 -12.74 -19.35
CA ARG A 686 2.11 -14.19 -19.32
C ARG A 686 2.37 -14.63 -17.89
N ASN A 687 2.11 -15.92 -17.63
CA ASN A 687 2.41 -16.57 -16.36
C ASN A 687 1.62 -16.04 -15.15
N ILE A 688 0.45 -15.42 -15.39
CA ILE A 688 -0.42 -14.97 -14.32
C ILE A 688 -0.92 -16.21 -13.57
N LYS A 689 -0.45 -16.37 -12.33
CA LYS A 689 -0.81 -17.52 -11.48
C LYS A 689 -2.25 -17.41 -11.02
N VAL A 690 -2.96 -18.51 -11.17
CA VAL A 690 -4.35 -18.66 -10.76
C VAL A 690 -4.56 -19.99 -10.08
N GLU A 691 -5.53 -20.06 -9.17
CA GLU A 691 -6.03 -21.33 -8.69
C GLU A 691 -6.59 -22.16 -9.85
N LYS A 692 -6.33 -23.47 -9.83
CA LYS A 692 -6.82 -24.42 -10.84
C LYS A 692 -8.33 -24.55 -10.76
N ASN A 693 -9.00 -24.78 -11.89
CA ASN A 693 -10.45 -25.01 -11.96
C ASN A 693 -11.27 -23.97 -11.20
N THR A 694 -10.81 -22.71 -11.23
CA THR A 694 -11.35 -21.62 -10.41
C THR A 694 -11.90 -20.53 -11.32
N LYS A 695 -13.02 -19.96 -10.89
CA LYS A 695 -13.70 -18.91 -11.62
C LYS A 695 -13.08 -17.55 -11.32
N TYR A 696 -12.83 -16.77 -12.37
CA TYR A 696 -12.31 -15.40 -12.31
C TYR A 696 -13.14 -14.47 -13.19
N TYR A 697 -13.03 -13.18 -12.92
CA TYR A 697 -13.69 -12.10 -13.63
C TYR A 697 -12.67 -11.06 -14.07
N ILE A 698 -12.78 -10.55 -15.28
CA ILE A 698 -11.95 -9.46 -15.82
C ILE A 698 -12.79 -8.23 -16.14
N LYS A 699 -12.28 -7.03 -15.82
CA LYS A 699 -12.92 -5.73 -16.10
C LYS A 699 -11.88 -4.62 -16.25
N CYS A 700 -12.12 -3.64 -17.11
CA CYS A 700 -11.51 -2.31 -17.03
C CYS A 700 -12.59 -1.25 -16.82
N ASP A 701 -12.27 -0.15 -16.14
CA ASP A 701 -13.24 0.91 -15.87
C ASP A 701 -13.41 1.86 -17.06
N GLU A 702 -12.37 2.03 -17.87
CA GLU A 702 -12.40 2.82 -19.09
C GLU A 702 -11.37 2.28 -20.09
N LEU A 703 -11.70 2.33 -21.38
CA LEU A 703 -10.78 2.05 -22.46
C LEU A 703 -10.62 3.30 -23.33
N ILE A 704 -9.45 3.92 -23.26
CA ILE A 704 -9.05 5.00 -24.16
C ILE A 704 -8.33 4.34 -25.32
N ALA A 705 -9.05 3.95 -26.37
CA ALA A 705 -8.49 3.30 -27.56
C ALA A 705 -8.88 4.03 -28.85
N PRO A 706 -8.01 4.03 -29.87
CA PRO A 706 -8.24 4.81 -31.07
C PRO A 706 -9.34 4.27 -31.99
N GLN A 707 -9.45 2.95 -32.25
CA GLN A 707 -10.49 2.39 -33.16
C GLN A 707 -10.82 0.89 -32.93
N PHE A 708 -9.81 0.03 -32.78
CA PHE A 708 -10.00 -1.42 -32.57
C PHE A 708 -9.20 -1.92 -31.38
N SER A 709 -9.86 -2.66 -30.48
CA SER A 709 -9.21 -3.31 -29.35
C SER A 709 -9.63 -4.78 -29.24
N ARG A 710 -8.79 -5.59 -28.60
CA ARG A 710 -9.14 -6.97 -28.25
C ARG A 710 -8.47 -7.34 -26.95
N LEU A 711 -9.23 -7.96 -26.06
CA LEU A 711 -8.76 -8.55 -24.82
C LEU A 711 -9.06 -10.04 -24.84
N TYR A 712 -8.07 -10.86 -24.52
CA TYR A 712 -8.26 -12.31 -24.45
C TYR A 712 -7.42 -12.91 -23.33
N ILE A 713 -7.87 -14.04 -22.82
CA ILE A 713 -7.17 -14.86 -21.84
C ILE A 713 -7.00 -16.26 -22.40
N THR A 714 -5.79 -16.81 -22.31
CA THR A 714 -5.50 -18.21 -22.63
C THR A 714 -4.99 -18.96 -21.40
N ASP A 715 -4.97 -20.29 -21.46
CA ASP A 715 -4.50 -21.17 -20.39
C ASP A 715 -2.99 -21.35 -20.28
N GLY A 716 -2.21 -20.44 -20.88
CA GLY A 716 -0.77 -20.62 -21.08
C GLY A 716 -0.41 -21.28 -22.42
N GLY A 717 -1.40 -21.85 -23.13
CA GLY A 717 -1.26 -22.36 -24.49
C GLY A 717 -1.99 -21.52 -25.53
N THR A 718 -2.44 -22.17 -26.59
CA THR A 718 -3.27 -21.56 -27.66
C THR A 718 -4.76 -21.57 -27.33
N ASN A 719 -5.17 -22.25 -26.25
CA ASN A 719 -6.56 -22.42 -25.90
C ASN A 719 -7.10 -21.19 -25.15
N LYS A 720 -8.12 -20.56 -25.71
CA LYS A 720 -8.68 -19.32 -25.18
C LYS A 720 -9.73 -19.62 -24.12
N LEU A 721 -9.46 -19.15 -22.91
CA LEU A 721 -10.41 -19.14 -21.80
C LEU A 721 -11.38 -17.96 -21.91
N PHE A 722 -10.94 -16.86 -22.54
CA PHE A 722 -11.74 -15.67 -22.83
C PHE A 722 -11.22 -14.98 -24.10
N ASP A 723 -12.08 -14.37 -24.91
CA ASP A 723 -11.67 -13.58 -26.09
C ASP A 723 -12.79 -12.61 -26.49
N LYS A 724 -12.58 -11.31 -26.26
CA LYS A 724 -13.49 -10.24 -26.66
C LYS A 724 -12.79 -9.29 -27.63
N TRP A 725 -13.47 -9.05 -28.75
CA TRP A 725 -13.08 -8.09 -29.78
C TRP A 725 -14.01 -6.88 -29.73
N GLY A 726 -13.48 -5.68 -29.96
CA GLY A 726 -14.25 -4.43 -30.01
C GLY A 726 -14.11 -3.58 -28.75
N ASN A 727 -15.12 -2.76 -28.45
CA ASN A 727 -15.14 -1.94 -27.22
C ASN A 727 -15.28 -2.85 -26.00
N ILE A 728 -14.28 -2.83 -25.14
CA ILE A 728 -14.37 -3.47 -23.83
C ILE A 728 -15.14 -2.49 -22.95
N ASP A 729 -16.37 -2.86 -22.62
CA ASP A 729 -17.25 -2.08 -21.76
C ASP A 729 -16.88 -2.29 -20.28
N THR A 730 -17.62 -1.63 -19.39
CA THR A 730 -17.39 -1.66 -17.94
C THR A 730 -18.03 -2.86 -17.23
N GLU A 731 -18.46 -3.89 -17.97
CA GLU A 731 -19.02 -5.11 -17.38
C GLU A 731 -17.92 -6.10 -16.94
N TYR A 732 -18.27 -7.00 -16.02
CA TYR A 732 -17.38 -8.10 -15.63
C TYR A 732 -17.52 -9.25 -16.62
N TYR A 733 -16.41 -9.67 -17.21
CA TYR A 733 -16.37 -10.88 -18.03
C TYR A 733 -15.84 -12.06 -17.24
N GLU A 734 -16.59 -13.15 -17.25
CA GLU A 734 -16.25 -14.37 -16.52
C GLU A 734 -15.38 -15.30 -17.38
N PHE A 735 -14.40 -15.96 -16.77
CA PHE A 735 -13.70 -17.11 -17.32
C PHE A 735 -13.35 -18.12 -16.22
N THR A 736 -13.20 -19.39 -16.59
CA THR A 736 -12.80 -20.45 -15.65
C THR A 736 -11.42 -20.97 -16.04
N THR A 737 -10.53 -21.00 -15.06
CA THR A 737 -9.16 -21.50 -15.25
C THR A 737 -9.19 -23.02 -15.33
N ASN A 738 -8.23 -23.62 -16.01
CA ASN A 738 -8.12 -25.07 -16.11
C ASN A 738 -7.06 -25.60 -15.13
N ASP A 739 -6.66 -26.86 -15.31
CA ASP A 739 -5.66 -27.52 -14.46
C ASP A 739 -4.22 -27.00 -14.61
N SER A 740 -3.95 -26.06 -15.54
CA SER A 740 -2.62 -25.47 -15.71
C SER A 740 -2.20 -24.61 -14.52
N GLY A 741 -3.15 -23.94 -13.87
CA GLY A 741 -2.87 -22.96 -12.81
C GLY A 741 -2.18 -21.68 -13.31
N ILE A 742 -2.15 -21.47 -14.63
CA ILE A 742 -1.51 -20.34 -15.30
C ILE A 742 -2.44 -19.80 -16.38
N ILE A 743 -2.55 -18.47 -16.50
CA ILE A 743 -3.22 -17.81 -17.63
C ILE A 743 -2.33 -16.77 -18.30
N PHE A 744 -2.56 -16.52 -19.58
CA PHE A 744 -1.98 -15.40 -20.32
C PHE A 744 -3.08 -14.40 -20.69
N LEU A 745 -2.91 -13.13 -20.35
CA LEU A 745 -3.78 -12.03 -20.75
C LEU A 745 -3.12 -11.31 -21.93
N GLY A 746 -3.81 -11.21 -23.06
CA GLY A 746 -3.34 -10.40 -24.17
C GLY A 746 -4.27 -9.23 -24.46
N LEU A 747 -3.64 -8.07 -24.70
CA LEU A 747 -4.26 -6.80 -25.00
C LEU A 747 -3.78 -6.35 -26.38
N TYR A 748 -4.69 -6.09 -27.30
CA TYR A 748 -4.40 -5.58 -28.63
C TYR A 748 -5.06 -4.23 -28.84
N ALA A 749 -4.38 -3.39 -29.62
CA ALA A 749 -4.91 -2.14 -30.13
C ALA A 749 -4.43 -1.86 -31.56
N ASN A 750 -5.30 -1.31 -32.39
CA ASN A 750 -4.98 -0.84 -33.74
C ASN A 750 -5.73 0.47 -34.05
N ASP A 751 -5.02 1.49 -34.50
CA ASP A 751 -5.55 2.82 -34.87
C ASP A 751 -5.90 2.94 -36.36
N GLY A 752 -5.52 1.98 -37.20
CA GLY A 752 -5.97 1.95 -38.59
C GLY A 752 -5.66 3.16 -39.48
N LYS A 753 -5.00 4.25 -39.03
CA LYS A 753 -4.52 5.37 -39.89
C LYS A 753 -3.68 6.52 -39.26
N LYS A 754 -3.16 6.48 -38.01
CA LYS A 754 -2.32 7.58 -37.45
C LYS A 754 -1.06 7.09 -36.68
N PRO A 755 0.00 7.92 -36.57
CA PRO A 755 1.19 7.62 -35.75
C PRO A 755 0.90 7.69 -34.24
N ALA A 756 1.59 6.83 -33.49
CA ALA A 756 1.72 6.85 -32.02
C ALA A 756 0.39 6.92 -31.25
N SER A 757 -0.49 5.94 -31.44
CA SER A 757 -1.68 5.85 -30.59
C SER A 757 -1.33 5.21 -29.25
N THR A 758 -1.74 5.88 -28.18
CA THR A 758 -1.71 5.31 -26.83
C THR A 758 -3.07 4.69 -26.55
N THR A 759 -3.11 3.38 -26.32
CA THR A 759 -4.30 2.71 -25.81
C THR A 759 -4.18 2.54 -24.31
N VAL A 760 -5.12 3.09 -23.54
CA VAL A 760 -5.09 2.99 -22.07
C VAL A 760 -6.28 2.18 -21.60
N TYR A 761 -5.99 1.06 -20.93
CA TYR A 761 -6.97 0.32 -20.15
C TYR A 761 -6.90 0.86 -18.72
N LYS A 762 -7.90 1.64 -18.31
CA LYS A 762 -7.98 2.21 -16.95
C LYS A 762 -8.44 1.15 -15.96
N ASN A 763 -7.72 1.01 -14.85
CA ASN A 763 -8.03 0.08 -13.75
C ASN A 763 -8.37 -1.36 -14.23
N LEU A 764 -7.57 -1.89 -15.14
CA LEU A 764 -7.74 -3.25 -15.63
C LEU A 764 -7.47 -4.24 -14.49
N ARG A 765 -8.41 -5.15 -14.25
CA ARG A 765 -8.36 -6.10 -13.13
C ARG A 765 -8.85 -7.49 -13.47
N ILE A 766 -8.21 -8.50 -12.88
CA ILE A 766 -8.68 -9.89 -12.83
C ILE A 766 -8.89 -10.27 -11.37
N VAL A 767 -10.11 -10.69 -11.01
CA VAL A 767 -10.53 -10.93 -9.61
C VAL A 767 -11.32 -12.22 -9.49
N LYS A 768 -11.27 -12.91 -8.33
CA LYS A 768 -12.02 -14.16 -8.09
C LYS A 768 -13.54 -13.95 -7.92
N LYS A 769 -13.96 -12.72 -7.64
CA LYS A 769 -15.36 -12.34 -7.41
C LYS A 769 -15.64 -11.00 -8.06
N GLN A 770 -16.87 -10.79 -8.52
CA GLN A 770 -17.30 -9.48 -9.01
C GLN A 770 -17.26 -8.49 -7.85
N GLN A 771 -16.30 -7.58 -7.87
CA GLN A 771 -16.10 -6.56 -6.84
C GLN A 771 -15.70 -5.25 -7.50
N GLU A 772 -16.44 -4.17 -7.23
CA GLU A 772 -16.12 -2.83 -7.74
C GLU A 772 -14.68 -2.43 -7.37
N TYR A 773 -13.99 -1.74 -8.30
CA TYR A 773 -12.64 -1.26 -8.03
C TYR A 773 -12.68 -0.20 -6.94
N GLN A 774 -11.81 -0.40 -5.96
CA GLN A 774 -11.47 0.58 -4.96
C GLN A 774 -10.01 0.92 -5.24
N ALA A 775 -9.71 2.20 -5.50
CA ALA A 775 -8.33 2.64 -5.66
C ALA A 775 -7.51 2.10 -4.49
N TYR A 776 -6.45 1.37 -4.81
CA TYR A 776 -5.61 0.76 -3.79
C TYR A 776 -5.02 1.89 -2.94
N LYS A 777 -5.06 1.71 -1.61
CA LYS A 777 -4.33 2.60 -0.71
C LYS A 777 -2.91 2.06 -0.65
N GLU A 778 -1.93 2.88 -0.95
CA GLU A 778 -0.52 2.52 -0.83
C GLU A 778 0.22 3.49 0.08
N ASP A 779 1.16 2.92 0.83
CA ASP A 779 2.25 3.66 1.42
C ASP A 779 3.54 3.02 0.91
N LYS A 780 4.30 3.78 0.12
CA LYS A 780 5.52 3.34 -0.54
C LYS A 780 6.67 4.23 -0.09
N LYS A 781 7.79 3.61 0.30
CA LYS A 781 8.96 4.28 0.85
C LYS A 781 10.25 3.78 0.21
N PRO A 782 11.13 4.66 -0.26
CA PRO A 782 12.50 4.28 -0.59
C PRO A 782 13.29 3.96 0.68
N ILE A 783 14.17 2.96 0.60
CA ILE A 783 15.09 2.65 1.71
C ILE A 783 16.34 3.51 1.56
N LEU A 784 16.43 4.55 2.39
CA LEU A 784 17.56 5.47 2.42
C LEU A 784 18.34 5.29 3.72
N PHE A 785 19.67 5.20 3.64
CA PHE A 785 20.54 5.18 4.81
C PHE A 785 21.36 6.47 4.90
N LYS A 786 21.64 6.91 6.12
CA LYS A 786 22.49 8.06 6.41
C LYS A 786 23.95 7.64 6.29
N ASP A 787 24.63 8.11 5.26
CA ASP A 787 26.03 7.80 4.99
C ASP A 787 26.96 8.59 5.93
N THR A 788 28.26 8.28 5.88
CA THR A 788 29.33 8.89 6.68
C THR A 788 29.48 10.40 6.49
N ASP A 789 29.03 10.94 5.37
CA ASP A 789 28.97 12.38 5.10
C ASP A 789 27.73 13.06 5.69
N GLY A 790 26.83 12.30 6.32
CA GLY A 790 25.59 12.77 6.93
C GLY A 790 24.39 12.81 5.99
N THR A 791 24.56 12.56 4.69
CA THR A 791 23.49 12.62 3.69
C THR A 791 22.75 11.28 3.57
N PHE A 792 21.45 11.33 3.22
CA PHE A 792 20.66 10.13 2.96
C PHE A 792 20.89 9.61 1.54
N LYS A 793 21.32 8.36 1.41
CA LYS A 793 21.59 7.70 0.13
C LYS A 793 20.75 6.43 -0.01
N PRO A 794 20.32 6.07 -1.23
CA PRO A 794 19.54 4.85 -1.44
C PRO A 794 20.40 3.62 -1.19
N VAL A 795 19.81 2.63 -0.52
CA VAL A 795 20.37 1.27 -0.49
C VAL A 795 20.18 0.66 -1.88
N LYS A 796 21.29 0.52 -2.61
CA LYS A 796 21.29 -0.01 -3.99
C LYS A 796 21.28 -1.53 -4.06
N GLU A 797 22.07 -2.18 -3.22
CA GLU A 797 22.15 -3.64 -3.16
C GLU A 797 22.21 -4.12 -1.70
N LEU A 798 21.39 -5.12 -1.37
CA LEU A 798 21.50 -5.91 -0.13
C LEU A 798 22.07 -7.28 -0.49
N ARG A 799 23.33 -7.50 -0.16
CA ARG A 799 24.05 -8.72 -0.54
C ARG A 799 23.92 -9.79 0.54
N GLY A 800 24.10 -11.05 0.16
CA GLY A 800 24.02 -12.15 1.09
C GLY A 800 24.86 -13.34 0.67
N LEU A 801 25.65 -13.83 1.61
CA LEU A 801 26.30 -15.15 1.58
C LEU A 801 25.44 -16.12 2.41
N THR A 802 25.67 -17.43 2.30
CA THR A 802 24.79 -18.44 2.91
C THR A 802 24.60 -18.32 4.43
N GLU A 803 25.58 -17.76 5.16
CA GLU A 803 25.53 -17.63 6.62
C GLU A 803 25.47 -16.18 7.11
N VAL A 804 25.67 -15.20 6.22
CA VAL A 804 25.78 -13.78 6.57
C VAL A 804 25.20 -12.93 5.45
N CYS A 805 24.38 -11.94 5.80
CA CYS A 805 23.84 -11.01 4.84
C CYS A 805 23.74 -9.59 5.39
N ASP A 806 23.72 -8.67 4.46
CA ASP A 806 23.33 -7.29 4.67
C ASP A 806 21.85 -7.26 5.14
N THR A 807 21.49 -6.46 6.14
CA THR A 807 20.09 -6.38 6.63
C THR A 807 19.63 -4.95 6.86
N ILE A 808 18.34 -4.69 6.65
CA ILE A 808 17.63 -3.53 7.18
C ILE A 808 16.75 -4.04 8.30
N GLU A 809 16.93 -3.58 9.53
CA GLU A 809 16.14 -4.07 10.67
C GLU A 809 15.93 -3.01 11.75
N LEU A 810 14.84 -3.16 12.51
CA LEU A 810 14.48 -2.27 13.62
C LEU A 810 15.32 -2.59 14.85
N HIS A 811 15.83 -1.54 15.52
CA HIS A 811 16.61 -1.64 16.75
C HIS A 811 15.78 -1.28 17.98
N ALA A 812 16.32 -1.58 19.17
CA ALA A 812 15.66 -1.36 20.46
C ALA A 812 15.37 0.12 20.76
N ASP A 813 16.08 1.04 20.11
CA ASP A 813 15.85 2.49 20.18
C ASP A 813 14.65 2.95 19.32
N GLY A 814 14.06 2.05 18.53
CA GLY A 814 12.92 2.31 17.66
C GLY A 814 13.31 2.88 16.30
N LYS A 815 14.59 2.86 15.91
CA LYS A 815 15.07 3.28 14.59
C LYS A 815 15.42 2.07 13.73
N TYR A 816 15.35 2.26 12.42
CA TYR A 816 15.83 1.26 11.46
C TYR A 816 17.32 1.47 11.20
N TYR A 817 18.06 0.38 11.06
CA TYR A 817 19.47 0.41 10.71
C TYR A 817 19.76 -0.51 9.54
N TYR A 818 20.63 -0.04 8.65
CA TYR A 818 21.27 -0.81 7.61
C TYR A 818 22.57 -1.39 8.13
N HIS A 819 22.59 -2.70 8.28
CA HIS A 819 23.75 -3.49 8.65
C HIS A 819 24.40 -4.03 7.39
N GLN A 820 25.49 -3.40 6.96
CA GLN A 820 26.31 -3.90 5.89
C GLN A 820 27.35 -4.87 6.47
N ARG A 821 27.20 -6.16 6.14
CA ARG A 821 28.10 -7.24 6.60
C ARG A 821 28.95 -7.80 5.48
N THR A 822 28.69 -7.38 4.25
CA THR A 822 29.41 -7.84 3.07
C THR A 822 29.89 -6.67 2.21
N VAL A 823 30.89 -6.95 1.39
CA VAL A 823 31.46 -6.00 0.42
C VAL A 823 31.54 -6.66 -0.95
N LYS A 824 31.24 -5.87 -1.99
CA LYS A 824 31.34 -6.23 -3.40
C LYS A 824 32.54 -5.53 -4.00
N ASN A 825 33.41 -6.27 -4.67
CA ASN A 825 34.56 -5.76 -5.41
C ASN A 825 34.44 -6.22 -6.86
N VAL A 826 34.53 -5.29 -7.81
CA VAL A 826 34.65 -5.59 -9.24
C VAL A 826 36.12 -5.42 -9.60
N LEU A 827 36.77 -6.51 -10.02
CA LEU A 827 38.20 -6.57 -10.28
C LEU A 827 38.43 -6.78 -11.78
N ASN A 828 39.21 -5.89 -12.39
CA ASN A 828 39.40 -5.84 -13.84
C ASN A 828 40.88 -5.80 -14.27
N GLY A 829 41.82 -5.95 -13.34
CA GLY A 829 43.24 -5.92 -13.64
C GLY A 829 43.78 -4.51 -13.94
N GLY A 830 43.10 -3.46 -13.49
CA GLY A 830 43.51 -2.06 -13.66
C GLY A 830 44.84 -1.70 -12.99
N GLU A 831 45.34 -0.48 -13.23
CA GLU A 831 46.64 -0.02 -12.69
C GLU A 831 46.62 0.17 -11.17
N VAL A 832 45.47 0.56 -10.61
CA VAL A 832 45.28 0.75 -9.15
C VAL A 832 45.25 -0.59 -8.40
N GLU A 833 44.89 -1.68 -9.09
CA GLU A 833 44.85 -3.02 -8.53
C GLU A 833 46.25 -3.62 -8.44
N LYS A 834 46.70 -3.79 -7.19
CA LYS A 834 48.01 -4.36 -6.85
C LYS A 834 47.92 -5.87 -6.76
N TRP A 835 48.07 -6.51 -7.91
CA TRP A 835 48.18 -7.96 -8.05
C TRP A 835 49.61 -8.43 -7.86
N PHE A 836 49.78 -9.55 -7.16
CA PHE A 836 51.07 -10.21 -6.97
C PHE A 836 50.93 -11.72 -7.20
N ARG A 837 52.04 -12.37 -7.53
CA ARG A 837 52.10 -13.83 -7.55
C ARG A 837 52.26 -14.33 -6.11
N TYR A 838 51.54 -15.38 -5.74
CA TYR A 838 51.68 -15.99 -4.44
C TYR A 838 52.86 -16.97 -4.45
N GLU A 839 53.98 -16.57 -3.84
CA GLU A 839 55.24 -17.33 -3.89
C GLU A 839 55.55 -18.10 -2.59
N ASN A 840 54.69 -17.98 -1.57
CA ASN A 840 54.96 -18.56 -0.24
C ASN A 840 54.88 -20.10 -0.18
N VAL A 841 54.41 -20.75 -1.26
CA VAL A 841 54.23 -22.20 -1.30
C VAL A 841 54.66 -22.71 -2.67
N GLU A 842 55.65 -23.61 -2.74
CA GLU A 842 56.23 -24.13 -3.98
C GLU A 842 55.20 -24.75 -4.95
N ILE A 843 54.08 -25.24 -4.44
CA ILE A 843 53.02 -25.83 -5.27
C ILE A 843 52.03 -24.80 -5.85
N LEU A 844 51.91 -23.58 -5.31
CA LEU A 844 50.91 -22.56 -5.71
C LEU A 844 51.42 -21.58 -6.77
N THR A 845 52.21 -22.07 -7.73
CA THR A 845 52.90 -21.24 -8.72
C THR A 845 51.97 -20.48 -9.68
N LYS A 846 50.69 -20.86 -9.82
CA LYS A 846 49.72 -20.16 -10.68
C LYS A 846 48.63 -19.42 -9.90
N THR A 847 48.93 -19.12 -8.64
CA THR A 847 48.03 -18.37 -7.76
C THR A 847 48.44 -16.90 -7.74
N TYR A 848 47.45 -16.04 -7.97
CA TYR A 848 47.55 -14.59 -7.95
C TYR A 848 46.78 -14.06 -6.76
N THR A 849 47.32 -13.06 -6.08
CA THR A 849 46.71 -12.44 -4.92
C THR A 849 46.53 -10.95 -5.13
N ILE A 850 45.43 -10.42 -4.60
CA ILE A 850 45.16 -8.99 -4.54
C ILE A 850 44.75 -8.62 -3.12
N LYS A 851 45.27 -7.47 -2.69
CA LYS A 851 44.82 -6.82 -1.47
C LYS A 851 43.56 -5.99 -1.75
N LEU A 852 42.46 -6.34 -1.08
CA LEU A 852 41.22 -5.56 -1.08
C LEU A 852 41.33 -4.32 -0.18
N ALA A 853 40.54 -3.30 -0.48
CA ALA A 853 40.50 -2.06 0.30
C ALA A 853 39.89 -2.29 1.70
N ASP A 854 38.76 -2.99 1.77
CA ASP A 854 38.09 -3.32 3.02
C ASP A 854 38.71 -4.53 3.73
N THR A 855 38.61 -4.52 5.06
CA THR A 855 39.01 -5.67 5.89
C THR A 855 37.92 -6.72 5.89
N ILE A 856 38.29 -7.93 5.45
CA ILE A 856 37.36 -9.05 5.30
C ILE A 856 37.62 -10.12 6.35
N LYS A 857 36.58 -10.85 6.73
CA LYS A 857 36.63 -11.84 7.79
C LYS A 857 37.57 -12.98 7.43
N VAL A 858 38.45 -13.33 8.39
CA VAL A 858 39.40 -14.43 8.27
C VAL A 858 38.66 -15.74 7.96
N ARG A 859 39.08 -16.43 6.90
CA ARG A 859 38.44 -17.68 6.41
C ARG A 859 36.93 -17.56 6.14
N GLY A 860 36.42 -16.36 5.87
CA GLY A 860 35.04 -16.14 5.42
C GLY A 860 34.77 -16.77 4.05
N ARG A 861 33.49 -16.97 3.73
CA ARG A 861 33.04 -17.43 2.41
C ARG A 861 33.26 -16.32 1.38
N VAL A 862 33.62 -16.72 0.16
CA VAL A 862 33.73 -15.83 -1.00
C VAL A 862 32.74 -16.29 -2.06
N LEU A 863 32.00 -15.35 -2.65
CA LEU A 863 31.19 -15.58 -3.85
C LEU A 863 31.87 -14.91 -5.03
N CYS A 864 32.08 -15.64 -6.13
CA CYS A 864 32.69 -15.11 -7.35
C CYS A 864 31.92 -15.62 -8.57
N ASP A 865 31.77 -14.76 -9.58
CA ASP A 865 31.09 -15.06 -10.84
C ASP A 865 31.86 -16.01 -11.76
N ARG A 866 33.20 -16.01 -11.69
CA ARG A 866 34.05 -16.78 -12.63
C ARG A 866 34.90 -17.87 -11.99
N PHE A 867 35.15 -17.81 -10.68
CA PHE A 867 36.03 -18.74 -9.99
C PHE A 867 35.28 -19.52 -8.92
N THR A 868 35.52 -20.83 -8.86
CA THR A 868 34.87 -21.68 -7.86
C THR A 868 35.50 -21.45 -6.50
N TYR A 869 34.70 -21.10 -5.50
CA TYR A 869 35.19 -20.96 -4.13
C TYR A 869 35.50 -22.31 -3.50
N VAL A 870 36.70 -22.46 -2.95
CA VAL A 870 37.06 -23.58 -2.08
C VAL A 870 37.67 -23.06 -0.78
N PRO A 871 37.37 -23.71 0.37
CA PRO A 871 38.04 -23.41 1.64
C PRO A 871 39.56 -23.52 1.51
N TRP A 872 40.30 -22.69 2.24
CA TRP A 872 41.76 -22.63 2.13
C TRP A 872 42.46 -23.96 2.38
N ASP A 873 41.95 -24.77 3.31
CA ASP A 873 42.43 -26.12 3.62
C ASP A 873 42.30 -27.09 2.44
N LYS A 874 41.47 -26.75 1.44
CA LYS A 874 41.27 -27.51 0.21
C LYS A 874 41.77 -26.77 -1.03
N PHE A 875 42.43 -25.61 -0.86
CA PHE A 875 42.94 -24.81 -1.95
C PHE A 875 44.28 -25.39 -2.44
N ILE A 876 44.20 -26.24 -3.46
CA ILE A 876 45.33 -26.94 -4.08
C ILE A 876 45.52 -26.49 -5.53
N VAL A 877 46.69 -26.78 -6.12
CA VAL A 877 46.89 -26.62 -7.57
C VAL A 877 46.49 -27.89 -8.29
N ASP A 878 45.39 -27.83 -9.00
CA ASP A 878 44.99 -28.80 -10.01
C ASP A 878 44.65 -28.08 -11.33
N SER A 879 43.94 -28.74 -12.25
CA SER A 879 43.56 -28.13 -13.54
C SER A 879 42.33 -27.21 -13.45
N VAL A 880 41.85 -26.87 -12.26
CA VAL A 880 40.64 -26.06 -12.03
C VAL A 880 41.02 -24.66 -11.52
N ASN A 881 40.25 -23.68 -11.95
CA ASN A 881 40.41 -22.28 -11.55
C ASN A 881 39.62 -22.01 -10.26
N TYR A 882 40.34 -21.75 -9.17
CA TYR A 882 39.78 -21.60 -7.82
C TYR A 882 39.95 -20.19 -7.27
N ILE A 883 39.06 -19.82 -6.35
CA ILE A 883 39.21 -18.64 -5.49
C ILE A 883 39.14 -19.06 -4.01
N SER A 884 39.99 -18.46 -3.18
CA SER A 884 39.97 -18.67 -1.74
C SER A 884 40.51 -17.46 -0.98
N HIS A 885 40.44 -17.54 0.35
CA HIS A 885 40.88 -16.52 1.27
C HIS A 885 41.29 -17.17 2.60
N VAL A 886 42.38 -16.68 3.21
CA VAL A 886 42.86 -17.17 4.52
C VAL A 886 43.22 -16.07 5.51
N GLY A 887 43.67 -14.90 5.04
CA GLY A 887 44.21 -13.84 5.87
C GLY A 887 43.17 -12.77 6.21
N THR A 888 43.59 -11.52 6.33
CA THR A 888 42.72 -10.36 6.28
C THR A 888 43.03 -9.62 4.97
N ASN A 889 42.00 -9.22 4.22
CA ASN A 889 42.08 -8.33 3.05
C ASN A 889 42.74 -8.94 1.81
N HIS A 890 43.01 -10.25 1.73
CA HIS A 890 43.71 -10.85 0.58
C HIS A 890 42.97 -12.03 -0.02
N ILE A 891 42.40 -11.87 -1.20
CA ILE A 891 41.87 -13.00 -1.96
C ILE A 891 42.99 -13.64 -2.79
N TYR A 892 42.86 -14.94 -3.01
CA TYR A 892 43.81 -15.77 -3.77
C TYR A 892 43.05 -16.45 -4.88
N ILE A 893 43.54 -16.31 -6.11
CA ILE A 893 42.90 -16.85 -7.31
C ILE A 893 43.93 -17.69 -8.06
N THR A 894 43.62 -18.96 -8.27
CA THR A 894 44.38 -19.81 -9.18
C THR A 894 43.79 -19.67 -10.57
N HIS A 895 44.61 -19.23 -11.53
CA HIS A 895 44.23 -19.16 -12.95
C HIS A 895 45.28 -19.86 -13.79
N ASN A 896 44.95 -21.08 -14.22
CA ASN A 896 45.89 -22.03 -14.79
C ASN A 896 46.40 -21.65 -16.18
N GLU A 897 45.62 -20.85 -16.91
CA GLU A 897 45.90 -20.39 -18.26
C GLU A 897 46.89 -19.22 -18.28
N SER A 898 47.02 -18.47 -17.17
CA SER A 898 47.95 -17.35 -17.09
C SER A 898 49.33 -17.82 -16.63
N ALA A 899 50.37 -17.40 -17.35
CA ALA A 899 51.76 -17.72 -17.04
C ALA A 899 52.43 -16.68 -16.11
N SER A 900 51.90 -15.47 -16.02
CA SER A 900 52.39 -14.39 -15.15
C SER A 900 51.24 -13.51 -14.64
N VAL A 901 51.55 -12.63 -13.67
CA VAL A 901 50.60 -11.64 -13.14
C VAL A 901 50.10 -10.72 -14.25
N GLU A 902 50.97 -10.28 -15.15
CA GLU A 902 50.64 -9.39 -16.26
C GLU A 902 49.68 -10.07 -17.24
N VAL A 903 49.91 -11.35 -17.56
CA VAL A 903 49.00 -12.14 -18.40
C VAL A 903 47.65 -12.31 -17.71
N PHE A 904 47.63 -12.51 -16.38
CA PHE A 904 46.39 -12.58 -15.62
C PHE A 904 45.64 -11.25 -15.59
N LYS A 905 46.35 -10.12 -15.41
CA LYS A 905 45.74 -8.78 -15.49
C LYS A 905 45.16 -8.49 -16.86
N GLN A 906 45.86 -8.85 -17.95
CA GLN A 906 45.34 -8.73 -19.32
C GLN A 906 44.09 -9.58 -19.53
N TRP A 907 44.05 -10.78 -18.95
CA TRP A 907 42.85 -11.62 -18.97
C TRP A 907 41.68 -10.96 -18.23
N LEU A 908 41.91 -10.39 -17.03
CA LEU A 908 40.89 -9.69 -16.25
C LEU A 908 40.33 -8.45 -16.97
N GLN A 909 41.12 -7.76 -17.80
CA GLN A 909 40.65 -6.61 -18.58
C GLN A 909 39.55 -6.98 -19.58
N THR A 910 39.59 -8.22 -20.09
CA THR A 910 38.57 -8.76 -20.99
C THR A 910 37.53 -9.61 -20.26
N ASN A 911 37.82 -10.03 -19.03
CA ASN A 911 37.00 -10.90 -18.21
C ASN A 911 36.97 -10.38 -16.76
N PRO A 912 36.36 -9.22 -16.50
CA PRO A 912 36.27 -8.70 -15.13
C PRO A 912 35.53 -9.71 -14.26
N ILE A 913 35.94 -9.77 -12.99
CA ILE A 913 35.34 -10.64 -11.99
C ILE A 913 34.68 -9.82 -10.90
N THR A 914 33.55 -10.30 -10.43
CA THR A 914 32.84 -9.76 -9.28
C THR A 914 33.06 -10.68 -8.11
N VAL A 915 33.44 -10.12 -6.96
CA VAL A 915 33.71 -10.87 -5.74
C VAL A 915 32.91 -10.25 -4.58
N ILE A 916 32.13 -11.09 -3.87
CA ILE A 916 31.46 -10.72 -2.63
C ILE A 916 32.11 -11.47 -1.46
N THR A 917 32.48 -10.72 -0.43
CA THR A 917 33.14 -11.24 0.79
C THR A 917 32.49 -10.69 2.05
N GLU A 918 32.56 -11.44 3.14
CA GLU A 918 32.15 -10.98 4.48
C GLU A 918 33.16 -9.96 5.05
N LEU A 919 32.67 -8.85 5.59
CA LEU A 919 33.47 -7.86 6.29
C LEU A 919 33.93 -8.39 7.65
N ALA A 920 35.12 -8.00 8.09
CA ALA A 920 35.61 -8.37 9.42
C ALA A 920 34.82 -7.67 10.55
N GLU A 921 34.37 -6.44 10.30
CA GLU A 921 33.50 -5.66 11.18
C GLU A 921 32.31 -5.15 10.36
N GLU A 922 31.10 -5.27 10.91
CA GLU A 922 29.90 -4.76 10.25
C GLU A 922 29.89 -3.22 10.24
N LYS A 923 29.38 -2.63 9.16
CA LYS A 923 29.13 -1.20 9.06
C LYS A 923 27.64 -0.97 9.30
N VAL A 924 27.30 -0.09 10.25
CA VAL A 924 25.91 0.16 10.67
C VAL A 924 25.54 1.59 10.36
N PHE A 925 24.47 1.77 9.56
CA PHE A 925 24.00 3.09 9.12
C PHE A 925 22.54 3.29 9.55
N GLU A 926 22.20 4.47 10.06
CA GLU A 926 20.80 4.80 10.38
C GLU A 926 19.97 4.87 9.08
N VAL A 927 18.78 4.28 9.08
CA VAL A 927 17.87 4.27 7.93
C VAL A 927 16.73 5.24 8.17
N ASN A 928 16.37 5.99 7.13
CA ASN A 928 15.25 6.92 7.15
C ASN A 928 13.99 6.16 7.59
N PRO A 929 13.19 6.69 8.53
CA PRO A 929 12.10 5.90 9.08
C PRO A 929 11.07 5.47 8.03
N LEU A 930 10.83 4.15 7.94
CA LEU A 930 9.95 3.55 6.93
C LEU A 930 8.46 3.62 7.31
N PHE A 931 8.12 3.37 8.58
CA PHE A 931 6.77 3.53 9.16
C PHE A 931 5.55 3.15 8.29
N LEU A 932 5.61 2.02 7.59
CA LEU A 932 4.58 1.60 6.64
C LEU A 932 3.21 1.37 7.29
N GLU A 933 2.16 1.73 6.55
CA GLU A 933 0.77 1.55 6.97
C GLU A 933 0.28 0.11 6.80
N ALA A 934 -0.67 -0.32 7.63
CA ALA A 934 -1.44 -1.53 7.43
C ALA A 934 -2.91 -1.15 7.21
N PHE A 935 -3.60 -1.87 6.34
CA PHE A 935 -4.98 -1.58 5.93
C PHE A 935 -5.94 -2.64 6.46
N GLU A 936 -7.21 -2.25 6.66
CA GLU A 936 -8.24 -3.19 7.07
C GLU A 936 -8.68 -4.15 5.95
N GLY A 937 -8.87 -5.41 6.32
CA GLY A 937 -9.22 -6.51 5.43
C GLY A 937 -7.97 -7.26 4.99
N GLU A 938 -7.29 -6.75 3.97
CA GLU A 938 -6.09 -7.38 3.40
C GLU A 938 -4.99 -6.33 3.15
N THR A 939 -3.77 -6.63 3.60
CA THR A 939 -2.58 -5.79 3.42
C THR A 939 -1.51 -6.60 2.71
N MET A 940 -1.06 -6.15 1.55
CA MET A 940 0.12 -6.66 0.87
C MET A 940 1.34 -5.84 1.27
N VAL A 941 2.38 -6.50 1.77
CA VAL A 941 3.71 -5.88 1.93
C VAL A 941 4.61 -6.40 0.81
N SER A 942 5.26 -5.50 0.08
CA SER A 942 6.15 -5.83 -1.04
C SER A 942 7.44 -5.01 -1.01
N VAL A 943 8.52 -5.59 -1.51
CA VAL A 943 9.82 -4.94 -1.68
C VAL A 943 10.19 -5.01 -3.16
N ASP A 944 10.27 -3.85 -3.80
CA ASP A 944 10.87 -3.76 -5.12
C ASP A 944 12.39 -3.95 -4.99
N SER A 945 12.82 -5.15 -5.37
CA SER A 945 14.17 -5.68 -5.14
C SER A 945 14.86 -6.10 -6.43
N GLY A 946 14.29 -5.73 -7.59
CA GLY A 946 14.87 -6.03 -8.90
C GLY A 946 14.90 -7.53 -9.22
N VAL A 947 16.05 -8.01 -9.68
CA VAL A 947 16.21 -9.37 -10.22
C VAL A 947 16.06 -10.46 -9.15
N ILE A 948 16.48 -10.18 -7.91
CA ILE A 948 16.45 -11.13 -6.79
C ILE A 948 15.49 -10.62 -5.73
N HIS A 949 14.52 -11.46 -5.37
CA HIS A 949 13.55 -11.18 -4.32
C HIS A 949 14.21 -11.08 -2.95
N ALA A 950 13.90 -10.00 -2.22
CA ALA A 950 14.34 -9.82 -0.85
C ALA A 950 13.54 -10.69 0.12
N PRO A 951 14.20 -11.51 0.97
CA PRO A 951 13.56 -12.05 2.15
C PRO A 951 13.18 -10.94 3.12
N MET A 952 11.97 -11.03 3.67
CA MET A 952 11.50 -10.11 4.69
C MET A 952 10.73 -10.80 5.81
N GLU A 953 10.85 -10.24 7.00
CA GLU A 953 10.08 -10.58 8.20
C GLU A 953 9.45 -9.30 8.73
N PHE A 954 8.22 -9.34 9.20
CA PHE A 954 7.55 -8.17 9.76
C PHE A 954 6.37 -8.59 10.63
N LYS A 955 5.84 -7.64 11.39
CA LYS A 955 4.60 -7.79 12.16
C LYS A 955 3.56 -6.77 11.72
N LEU A 956 2.29 -7.16 11.78
CA LEU A 956 1.18 -6.21 11.63
C LEU A 956 0.50 -6.00 12.98
N THR A 957 0.38 -4.73 13.36
CA THR A 957 -0.27 -4.29 14.60
C THR A 957 -1.66 -3.74 14.30
N SER A 958 -2.66 -4.12 15.10
CA SER A 958 -4.07 -3.73 14.89
C SER A 958 -4.69 -2.96 16.06
N SER A 959 -3.90 -2.21 16.83
CA SER A 959 -4.38 -1.57 18.06
C SER A 959 -4.25 -0.05 18.03
N LEU A 960 -5.34 0.65 18.36
CA LEU A 960 -5.42 2.11 18.54
C LEU A 960 -4.32 2.69 19.48
N PRO A 961 -3.92 2.04 20.61
CA PRO A 961 -2.82 2.53 21.45
C PRO A 961 -1.48 2.58 20.74
N ASN A 962 -1.20 1.58 19.91
CA ASN A 962 0.04 1.53 19.12
C ASN A 962 0.05 2.59 18.01
N LEU A 963 -1.09 2.84 17.35
CA LEU A 963 -1.23 3.95 16.39
C LEU A 963 -0.98 5.30 17.08
N VAL A 964 -1.53 5.51 18.28
CA VAL A 964 -1.33 6.74 19.04
C VAL A 964 0.10 6.87 19.55
N SER A 965 0.71 5.80 20.07
CA SER A 965 2.11 5.80 20.49
C SER A 965 3.06 6.06 19.32
N LEU A 966 2.79 5.47 18.16
CA LEU A 966 3.57 5.69 16.95
C LEU A 966 3.38 7.12 16.43
N ASN A 967 2.15 7.66 16.43
CA ASN A 967 1.90 9.05 16.07
C ASN A 967 2.54 10.03 17.05
N GLN A 968 2.60 9.73 18.35
CA GLN A 968 3.36 10.51 19.32
C GLN A 968 4.88 10.48 19.03
N LYS A 969 5.43 9.30 18.68
CA LYS A 969 6.83 9.20 18.25
C LYS A 969 7.08 9.98 16.95
N ARG A 970 6.17 9.91 15.97
CA ARG A 970 6.21 10.67 14.71
C ARG A 970 6.19 12.18 14.96
N ILE A 971 5.28 12.65 15.81
CA ILE A 971 5.19 14.06 16.21
C ILE A 971 6.50 14.50 16.88
N LYS A 972 7.04 13.70 17.79
CA LYS A 972 8.30 14.02 18.48
C LYS A 972 9.51 14.06 17.53
N GLU A 973 9.54 13.19 16.53
CA GLU A 973 10.60 13.20 15.51
C GLU A 973 10.46 14.42 14.59
N LEU A 974 9.24 14.75 14.16
CA LEU A 974 8.95 15.97 13.41
C LEU A 974 9.30 17.23 14.21
N GLU A 975 9.00 17.26 15.50
CA GLU A 975 9.40 18.35 16.41
C GLU A 975 10.93 18.48 16.48
N ASN A 976 11.65 17.36 16.60
CA ASN A 976 13.13 17.36 16.60
C ASN A 976 13.71 17.83 15.26
N GLN A 977 13.14 17.40 14.14
CA GLN A 977 13.53 17.86 12.80
C GLN A 977 13.27 19.36 12.65
N MET A 978 12.10 19.83 13.08
CA MET A 978 11.75 21.24 13.07
C MET A 978 12.69 22.10 13.92
N VAL A 979 13.04 21.63 15.14
CA VAL A 979 14.03 22.29 16.01
C VAL A 979 15.41 22.32 15.36
N THR A 980 15.79 21.26 14.65
CA THR A 980 17.06 21.19 13.91
C THR A 980 17.07 22.19 12.75
N MET A 981 15.99 22.26 11.96
CA MET A 981 15.81 23.27 10.90
C MET A 981 15.91 24.70 11.46
N PHE A 982 15.22 24.99 12.57
CA PHE A 982 15.30 26.30 13.22
C PHE A 982 16.72 26.63 13.69
N LYS A 983 17.46 25.67 14.25
CA LYS A 983 18.87 25.87 14.63
C LYS A 983 19.77 26.11 13.42
N SER A 984 19.55 25.40 12.31
CA SER A 984 20.31 25.59 11.06
C SER A 984 20.06 26.97 10.46
N VAL A 985 18.81 27.45 10.43
CA VAL A 985 18.46 28.82 10.02
C VAL A 985 19.15 29.85 10.91
N LEU A 986 19.09 29.68 12.23
CA LEU A 986 19.69 30.60 13.20
C LEU A 986 21.23 30.65 13.10
N ASN A 987 21.85 29.53 12.74
CA ASN A 987 23.31 29.43 12.59
C ASN A 987 23.79 29.80 11.18
N GLY A 988 22.91 30.17 10.25
CA GLY A 988 23.24 30.46 8.85
C GLY A 988 23.69 29.23 8.05
N ASP A 989 23.43 28.02 8.55
CA ASP A 989 23.77 26.76 7.89
C ASP A 989 22.66 26.36 6.91
N MET A 990 22.63 27.06 5.78
CA MET A 990 21.66 26.87 4.70
C MET A 990 21.76 25.49 4.03
N ARG A 991 22.90 24.81 4.18
CA ARG A 991 23.12 23.46 3.63
C ARG A 991 22.37 22.41 4.42
N THR A 992 22.55 22.38 5.74
CA THR A 992 21.82 21.46 6.62
C THR A 992 20.31 21.73 6.56
N LEU A 993 19.90 22.99 6.38
CA LEU A 993 18.50 23.36 6.16
C LEU A 993 17.95 22.79 4.84
N ALA A 994 18.66 22.96 3.72
CA ALA A 994 18.26 22.44 2.42
C ALA A 994 18.20 20.90 2.40
N GLU A 995 19.19 20.23 3.00
CA GLU A 995 19.25 18.77 3.14
C GLU A 995 18.09 18.22 4.00
N THR A 996 17.55 19.02 4.93
CA THR A 996 16.41 18.63 5.79
C THR A 996 15.04 18.88 5.14
N ILE A 997 14.91 19.91 4.28
CA ILE A 997 13.63 20.28 3.65
C ILE A 997 13.41 19.57 2.30
N TYR A 998 14.44 19.40 1.47
CA TYR A 998 14.35 18.82 0.13
C TYR A 998 15.46 17.79 -0.13
N PRO A 999 15.44 16.64 0.55
CA PRO A 999 16.48 15.62 0.39
C PRO A 999 16.54 15.02 -1.02
N GLU A 1000 15.43 15.04 -1.78
CA GLU A 1000 15.36 14.51 -3.14
C GLU A 1000 15.93 15.47 -4.20
N ASP A 1001 15.74 16.79 -4.04
CA ASP A 1001 16.17 17.79 -5.02
C ASP A 1001 17.68 18.08 -4.97
N PHE A 1002 18.32 17.87 -3.81
CA PHE A 1002 19.78 18.02 -3.67
C PHE A 1002 20.58 16.92 -4.40
N ILE A 1003 19.90 15.83 -4.82
CA ILE A 1003 20.49 14.72 -5.58
C ILE A 1003 20.63 15.07 -7.07
N GLU A 1004 19.76 15.92 -7.63
CA GLU A 1004 19.84 16.29 -9.05
C GLU A 1004 20.85 17.43 -9.32
N GLU A 1005 20.99 18.38 -8.40
CA GLU A 1005 21.82 19.57 -8.63
C GLU A 1005 23.32 19.38 -8.36
N ASN A 1006 23.71 18.30 -7.65
CA ASN A 1006 25.12 18.02 -7.28
C ASN A 1006 25.70 16.77 -7.98
N ARG A 1007 25.33 16.48 -9.23
CA ARG A 1007 26.22 15.69 -10.13
C ARG A 1007 27.47 16.52 -10.42
N PRO A 1008 28.64 16.25 -9.82
CA PRO A 1008 29.82 17.01 -10.16
C PRO A 1008 30.30 16.57 -11.53
N MET A 1009 30.82 17.54 -12.28
CA MET A 1009 31.87 17.37 -13.27
C MET A 1009 32.89 16.29 -12.88
N LEU A 1010 32.65 15.05 -13.30
CA LEU A 1010 33.62 13.96 -13.32
C LEU A 1010 33.68 13.41 -14.74
N LEU A 1011 34.04 14.30 -15.65
CA LEU A 1011 34.66 14.03 -16.95
C LEU A 1011 35.76 15.08 -17.13
N ILE A 1012 36.85 14.92 -16.39
CA ILE A 1012 38.22 15.21 -16.83
C ILE A 1012 39.06 14.01 -16.43
#